data_AF-A0A8S1EI63-F1
#
_entry.id   AF-A0A8S1EI63-F1
#
_cell.length_a   1.000
_cell.length_b   1.000
_cell.length_c   1.000
_cell.angle_alpha   90.00
_cell.angle_beta   90.00
_cell.angle_gamma   90.00
#
_symmetry.space_group_name_H-M   'P 1'
#
loop_
_entity.id
_entity.type
_entity.pdbx_description
1 polymer ?
#
loop_
_entity_poly.entity_id
_entity_poly.type
_entity_poly.pdbx_seq_one_letter_code
_entity_poly.pdbx_strand_id
1 'polypeptide(L)'
;MKYCSPWKLACLGLVLLIIRKIVIACMAMYIVMQHWDEVSFEKMIQNEMFQRSIARMSSTNPALILILNKHALNMTYNWLCNTQQLSGVHENTHIVTLDDEASEKLKIYWPTVPQINLKIDGLNDPFNYGDGHYQLFYLFRANLVRAFLLFNKPIWMVQQDTFWSDNLMNIDLKNNTNDDIIFDRASSKSPLIAGGYFLARPTYNSKRYFEKLAQDISWWYAPDNAYMTALCEVSGLAKCGRLPFHLITNWQWLENVSGTIPQFIQFDGETKLSGKLGKMKQIGFYFLSENIDHPICNFTSVENARSILNSKVSQWNKVASYSHGQFKMYQEIVDSFYMTRVGAAALNYFVLPYAHFCMLSLGVLRSGYEKWTTPNGNYVPPPPKYKMIRYAREVLNDPEHLSVSCFACTFAVDGVQMLLAQNSTDEEIANFLVNLCDMFNIEQPHVCKNIILAFKDEVVFVLERTVFTPREICGAFIHNCGHSEKPLTHMWNITIPGGKPPVRPWPKIPENKPTIKVLHLSDIHIDHQYAVGSEAYCQLDSALGTYAMCCRDYSKDGEGRPTQYKDKPIYVPSGPWGMPYLCDLPYQTFESAIKHISKTVKNIDYIIITGDFEAHDSWDYTEELTRENMNNMTNVFLEYFPNIPVYVSIGNHEGVPQDAMAPHTMPEYESRGPQWLYKIMADMWGHWIPQSALETVQYRASYAVYPKTGLKLISLNTIYCSEFNFYLYIDEVDPDATLEWLIKELLDSEKKGDVVHIISHIPPGDNYCLKGWSWNYFEIIKRFENIIAQMFYGHTHYDHFQVYYDMDDKNRRPFHFNWISPSLTTYAWLNPAYRVYEIDGGYEGATYNVKDAYTYFANVTEANLKNKEPEWKLEYNTRQFYNLTDLSPQSWSDLSDRLWANKTLFRQFVRYFYRNHYNNECHTDFKCHRRFVCDIKKGRSYDESFCDHLTK
;
A
#
# COMPACT_ATOMS: atom_id res chain seq x y z
N MET A 1 -29.78 17.23 13.07
CA MET A 1 -29.39 16.76 14.42
C MET A 1 -30.50 15.91 15.04
N LYS A 2 -30.47 14.59 14.83
CA LYS A 2 -31.26 13.63 15.62
C LYS A 2 -30.29 12.54 16.10
N TYR A 3 -30.31 12.32 17.40
CA TYR A 3 -29.43 11.48 18.22
C TYR A 3 -28.83 10.26 17.51
N CYS A 4 -27.51 10.26 17.34
CA CYS A 4 -26.74 9.07 17.04
C CYS A 4 -26.88 8.10 18.23
N SER A 5 -27.31 6.86 17.98
CA SER A 5 -27.45 5.83 19.02
C SER A 5 -26.12 5.64 19.77
N PRO A 6 -26.11 5.57 21.11
CA PRO A 6 -24.89 5.32 21.90
C PRO A 6 -24.11 4.07 21.45
N TRP A 7 -24.81 3.09 20.89
CA TRP A 7 -24.23 1.88 20.34
C TRP A 7 -23.46 2.10 19.03
N LYS A 8 -23.88 3.06 18.19
CA LYS A 8 -23.16 3.44 16.96
C LYS A 8 -21.83 4.13 17.27
N LEU A 9 -21.82 5.05 18.24
CA LEU A 9 -20.61 5.69 18.75
C LEU A 9 -19.67 4.69 19.45
N ALA A 10 -20.22 3.70 20.16
CA ALA A 10 -19.44 2.66 20.81
C ALA A 10 -18.79 1.68 19.81
N CYS A 11 -19.51 1.24 18.78
CA CYS A 11 -18.95 0.37 17.73
C CYS A 11 -17.91 1.09 16.87
N LEU A 12 -18.19 2.33 16.44
CA LEU A 12 -17.21 3.16 15.73
C LEU A 12 -15.97 3.42 16.59
N GLY A 13 -16.16 3.71 17.89
CA GLY A 13 -15.08 3.86 18.86
C GLY A 13 -14.26 2.59 19.07
N LEU A 14 -14.89 1.41 19.12
CA LEU A 14 -14.21 0.12 19.25
C LEU A 14 -13.34 -0.17 18.03
N VAL A 15 -13.84 0.11 16.83
CA VAL A 15 -13.12 -0.08 15.58
C VAL A 15 -11.93 0.90 15.46
N LEU A 16 -12.14 2.17 15.79
CA LEU A 16 -11.07 3.18 15.87
C LEU A 16 -9.95 2.75 16.84
N LEU A 17 -10.31 2.12 17.96
CA LEU A 17 -9.35 1.60 18.93
C LEU A 17 -8.58 0.37 18.40
N ILE A 18 -9.22 -0.49 17.61
CA ILE A 18 -8.57 -1.64 16.96
C ILE A 18 -7.55 -1.15 15.92
N ILE A 19 -7.94 -0.22 15.05
CA ILE A 19 -7.06 0.31 13.99
C ILE A 19 -5.88 1.07 14.59
N ARG A 20 -6.12 1.92 15.59
CA ARG A 20 -5.04 2.59 16.34
C ARG A 20 -4.03 1.59 16.91
N LYS A 21 -4.49 0.43 17.41
CA LYS A 21 -3.59 -0.61 17.92
C LYS A 21 -2.79 -1.30 16.82
N ILE A 22 -3.36 -1.50 15.62
CA ILE A 22 -2.66 -2.07 14.46
C ILE A 22 -1.54 -1.13 13.99
N VAL A 23 -1.80 0.17 13.88
CA VAL A 23 -0.77 1.15 13.49
C VAL A 23 0.38 1.18 14.49
N ILE A 24 0.06 1.23 15.80
CA ILE A 24 1.06 1.19 16.87
C ILE A 24 1.88 -0.12 16.78
N ALA A 25 1.23 -1.25 16.55
CA ALA A 25 1.88 -2.55 16.41
C ALA A 25 2.88 -2.58 15.25
N CYS A 26 2.48 -2.10 14.08
CA CYS A 26 3.35 -2.11 12.90
C CYS A 26 4.51 -1.10 13.01
N MET A 27 4.29 0.10 13.61
CA MET A 27 5.40 1.02 13.96
C MET A 27 6.35 0.41 15.00
N ALA A 28 5.81 -0.31 15.98
CA ALA A 28 6.63 -0.97 17.00
C ALA A 28 7.53 -2.06 16.39
N MET A 29 6.97 -2.87 15.48
CA MET A 29 7.74 -3.92 14.80
C MET A 29 8.80 -3.37 13.85
N TYR A 30 8.61 -2.18 13.28
CA TYR A 30 9.66 -1.51 12.50
C TYR A 30 10.92 -1.24 13.36
N ILE A 31 10.76 -0.76 14.59
CA ILE A 31 11.89 -0.54 15.53
C ILE A 31 12.57 -1.87 15.86
N VAL A 32 11.79 -2.93 16.09
CA VAL A 32 12.34 -4.28 16.31
C VAL A 32 13.17 -4.73 15.11
N MET A 33 12.69 -4.51 13.88
CA MET A 33 13.43 -4.89 12.67
C MET A 33 14.73 -4.10 12.48
N GLN A 34 14.76 -2.80 12.82
CA GLN A 34 15.96 -1.97 12.71
C GLN A 34 17.06 -2.42 13.70
N HIS A 35 16.68 -2.83 14.91
CA HIS A 35 17.61 -3.12 15.99
C HIS A 35 17.66 -4.62 16.38
N TRP A 36 17.06 -5.50 15.58
CA TRP A 36 16.97 -6.95 15.82
C TRP A 36 18.33 -7.58 16.11
N ASP A 37 19.34 -7.25 15.29
CA ASP A 37 20.69 -7.79 15.41
C ASP A 37 21.34 -7.44 16.76
N GLU A 38 21.09 -6.22 17.28
CA GLU A 38 21.65 -5.74 18.54
C GLU A 38 21.21 -6.58 19.74
N VAL A 39 19.99 -7.13 19.68
CA VAL A 39 19.38 -7.94 20.76
C VAL A 39 19.32 -9.43 20.42
N SER A 40 20.01 -9.85 19.35
CA SER A 40 20.03 -11.24 18.90
C SER A 40 20.71 -12.16 19.91
N PHE A 41 20.28 -13.42 19.91
CA PHE A 41 20.84 -14.45 20.77
C PHE A 41 22.34 -14.67 20.48
N GLU A 42 22.71 -14.69 19.19
CA GLU A 42 24.06 -14.91 18.70
C GLU A 42 25.03 -13.84 19.18
N LYS A 43 24.66 -12.56 19.04
CA LYS A 43 25.48 -11.43 19.47
C LYS A 43 25.67 -11.41 20.98
N MET A 44 24.65 -11.82 21.73
CA MET A 44 24.69 -11.88 23.19
C MET A 44 25.64 -12.97 23.71
N ILE A 45 25.58 -14.18 23.16
CA ILE A 45 26.45 -15.29 23.59
C ILE A 45 27.92 -15.07 23.17
N GLN A 46 28.17 -14.24 22.15
CA GLN A 46 29.51 -13.85 21.71
C GLN A 46 30.10 -12.66 22.50
N ASN A 47 29.30 -11.96 23.29
CA ASN A 47 29.76 -10.79 24.04
C ASN A 47 30.74 -11.19 25.16
N GLU A 48 31.94 -10.61 25.17
CA GLU A 48 32.98 -10.95 26.15
C GLU A 48 32.57 -10.67 27.60
N MET A 49 31.87 -9.56 27.85
CA MET A 49 31.42 -9.20 29.20
C MET A 49 30.37 -10.19 29.71
N PHE A 50 29.48 -10.64 28.82
CA PHE A 50 28.53 -11.70 29.12
C PHE A 50 29.25 -13.01 29.48
N GLN A 51 30.16 -13.48 28.63
CA GLN A 51 30.90 -14.73 28.85
C GLN A 51 31.72 -14.70 30.15
N ARG A 52 32.42 -13.60 30.44
CA ARG A 52 33.17 -13.42 31.70
C ARG A 52 32.27 -13.48 32.93
N SER A 53 31.07 -12.92 32.83
CA SER A 53 30.10 -12.93 33.92
C SER A 53 29.53 -14.32 34.15
N ILE A 54 29.14 -15.03 33.07
CA ILE A 54 28.66 -16.42 33.11
C ILE A 54 29.68 -17.36 33.77
N ALA A 55 30.97 -17.19 33.48
CA ALA A 55 32.03 -18.01 34.06
C ALA A 55 32.13 -17.91 35.59
N ARG A 56 31.66 -16.79 36.18
CA ARG A 56 31.68 -16.54 37.62
C ARG A 56 30.39 -16.94 38.33
N MET A 57 29.31 -17.19 37.58
CA MET A 57 28.01 -17.54 38.16
C MET A 57 27.95 -19.01 38.61
N SER A 58 27.19 -19.27 39.67
CA SER A 58 26.87 -20.63 40.10
C SER A 58 26.05 -21.36 39.04
N SER A 59 26.30 -22.67 38.87
CA SER A 59 25.47 -23.53 38.01
C SER A 59 24.31 -24.17 38.78
N THR A 60 24.27 -24.05 40.11
CA THR A 60 23.25 -24.67 40.97
C THR A 60 22.34 -23.65 41.62
N ASN A 61 22.88 -22.50 42.03
CA ASN A 61 22.09 -21.45 42.68
C ASN A 61 21.58 -20.46 41.62
N PRO A 62 20.27 -20.15 41.60
CA PRO A 62 19.72 -19.15 40.70
C PRO A 62 20.35 -17.77 40.89
N ALA A 63 20.74 -17.13 39.79
CA ALA A 63 21.15 -15.73 39.78
C ALA A 63 19.95 -14.79 39.68
N LEU A 64 19.95 -13.65 40.37
CA LEU A 64 18.95 -12.59 40.22
C LEU A 64 19.39 -11.67 39.08
N ILE A 65 18.60 -11.57 38.01
CA ILE A 65 18.90 -10.78 36.83
C ILE A 65 17.99 -9.55 36.78
N LEU A 66 18.61 -8.38 36.75
CA LEU A 66 17.94 -7.08 36.71
C LEU A 66 18.45 -6.31 35.49
N ILE A 67 17.57 -5.68 34.73
CA ILE A 67 17.93 -4.97 33.48
C ILE A 67 17.64 -3.48 33.62
N LEU A 68 18.57 -2.62 33.22
CA LEU A 68 18.33 -1.17 33.17
C LEU A 68 19.12 -0.41 32.11
N ASN A 69 18.57 0.75 31.75
CA ASN A 69 19.31 1.85 31.15
C ASN A 69 19.41 3.03 32.13
N LYS A 70 20.09 4.11 31.74
CA LYS A 70 20.31 5.33 32.51
C LYS A 70 19.04 5.91 33.13
N HIS A 71 17.88 5.74 32.50
CA HIS A 71 16.60 6.28 32.95
C HIS A 71 16.00 5.54 34.15
N ALA A 72 16.45 4.31 34.43
CA ALA A 72 15.99 3.51 35.57
C ALA A 72 16.99 3.46 36.74
N LEU A 73 18.07 4.25 36.70
CA LEU A 73 19.10 4.28 37.76
C LEU A 73 18.54 4.62 39.14
N ASN A 74 17.74 5.68 39.27
CA ASN A 74 17.20 6.10 40.57
C ASN A 74 16.26 5.05 41.18
N MET A 75 15.49 4.35 40.35
CA MET A 75 14.65 3.24 40.79
C MET A 75 15.53 2.08 41.29
N THR A 76 16.59 1.78 40.56
CA THR A 76 17.56 0.73 40.92
C THR A 76 18.28 1.05 42.23
N TYR A 77 18.71 2.29 42.45
CA TYR A 77 19.32 2.70 43.72
C TYR A 77 18.35 2.58 44.89
N ASN A 78 17.08 2.94 44.69
CA ASN A 78 16.05 2.77 45.70
C ASN A 78 15.89 1.28 46.08
N TRP A 79 15.89 0.39 45.08
CA TRP A 79 15.82 -1.06 45.28
C TRP A 79 17.08 -1.64 45.95
N LEU A 80 18.27 -1.16 45.59
CA LEU A 80 19.52 -1.57 46.24
C LEU A 80 19.52 -1.20 47.72
N CYS A 81 19.05 -0.01 48.08
CA CYS A 81 18.90 0.39 49.49
C CYS A 81 17.84 -0.41 50.24
N ASN A 82 16.73 -0.74 49.58
CA ASN A 82 15.70 -1.63 50.14
C ASN A 82 16.29 -2.99 50.55
N THR A 83 17.12 -3.56 49.68
CA THR A 83 17.61 -4.94 49.80
C THR A 83 18.97 -5.07 50.48
N GLN A 84 19.64 -3.97 50.80
CA GLN A 84 21.01 -3.98 51.33
C GLN A 84 21.16 -4.79 52.63
N GLN A 85 20.13 -4.84 53.48
CA GLN A 85 20.16 -5.61 54.74
C GLN A 85 19.71 -7.07 54.57
N LEU A 86 19.29 -7.48 53.37
CA LEU A 86 18.88 -8.85 53.07
C LEU A 86 20.10 -9.63 52.57
N SER A 87 20.71 -10.39 53.48
CA SER A 87 21.91 -11.19 53.20
C SER A 87 21.72 -12.08 51.97
N GLY A 88 22.69 -12.06 51.06
CA GLY A 88 22.69 -12.89 49.86
C GLY A 88 21.94 -12.29 48.66
N VAL A 89 21.26 -11.14 48.79
CA VAL A 89 20.55 -10.54 47.64
C VAL A 89 21.56 -9.91 46.67
N HIS A 90 22.41 -9.00 47.14
CA HIS A 90 23.35 -8.27 46.28
C HIS A 90 24.43 -9.17 45.69
N GLU A 91 24.91 -10.17 46.45
CA GLU A 91 25.94 -11.11 46.00
C GLU A 91 25.46 -12.03 44.87
N ASN A 92 24.15 -12.33 44.83
CA ASN A 92 23.54 -13.15 43.79
C ASN A 92 22.87 -12.31 42.69
N THR A 93 22.94 -10.97 42.77
CA THR A 93 22.36 -10.07 41.77
C THR A 93 23.36 -9.75 40.68
N HIS A 94 22.93 -9.88 39.42
CA HIS A 94 23.66 -9.45 38.25
C HIS A 94 22.83 -8.41 37.49
N ILE A 95 23.34 -7.19 37.49
CA ILE A 95 22.69 -6.05 36.83
C ILE A 95 23.16 -5.95 35.38
N VAL A 96 22.25 -6.14 34.43
CA VAL A 96 22.49 -5.97 33.00
C VAL A 96 22.25 -4.51 32.63
N THR A 97 23.30 -3.78 32.29
CA THR A 97 23.22 -2.38 31.85
C THR A 97 23.18 -2.30 30.33
N LEU A 98 22.26 -1.50 29.81
CA LEU A 98 22.03 -1.34 28.37
C LEU A 98 22.82 -0.18 27.74
N ASP A 99 23.45 0.64 28.57
CA ASP A 99 24.26 1.79 28.16
C ASP A 99 25.45 2.02 29.12
N ASP A 100 26.43 2.76 28.62
CA ASP A 100 27.69 3.00 29.33
C ASP A 100 27.50 3.88 30.58
N GLU A 101 26.59 4.86 30.54
CA GLU A 101 26.31 5.77 31.65
C GLU A 101 25.76 5.01 32.86
N ALA A 102 24.83 4.09 32.64
CA ALA A 102 24.31 3.21 33.68
C ALA A 102 25.42 2.34 34.30
N SER A 103 26.27 1.74 33.47
CA SER A 103 27.39 0.91 33.95
C SER A 103 28.40 1.73 34.77
N GLU A 104 28.77 2.91 34.31
CA GLU A 104 29.72 3.79 35.00
C GLU A 104 29.20 4.25 36.35
N LYS A 105 27.96 4.76 36.39
CA LYS A 105 27.36 5.20 37.64
C LYS A 105 27.21 4.06 38.65
N LEU A 106 26.83 2.86 38.21
CA LEU A 106 26.77 1.69 39.10
C LEU A 106 28.15 1.28 39.63
N LYS A 107 29.22 1.34 38.82
CA LYS A 107 30.59 1.07 39.30
C LYS A 107 31.03 2.07 40.38
N ILE A 108 30.59 3.32 40.28
CA ILE A 108 30.92 4.36 41.25
C ILE A 108 30.18 4.16 42.57
N TYR A 109 28.85 3.98 42.51
CA TYR A 109 28.01 3.99 43.72
C TYR A 109 27.81 2.61 44.35
N TRP A 110 27.87 1.53 43.57
CA TRP A 110 27.63 0.16 44.01
C TRP A 110 28.65 -0.83 43.42
N PRO A 111 29.97 -0.62 43.64
CA PRO A 111 31.04 -1.40 43.00
C PRO A 111 31.02 -2.90 43.34
N THR A 112 30.37 -3.28 44.43
CA THR A 112 30.30 -4.66 44.90
C THR A 112 29.19 -5.47 44.24
N VAL A 113 28.23 -4.81 43.56
CA VAL A 113 27.13 -5.49 42.86
C VAL A 113 27.61 -5.91 41.47
N PRO A 114 27.61 -7.22 41.14
CA PRO A 114 27.99 -7.69 39.82
C PRO A 114 27.15 -7.06 38.71
N GLN A 115 27.80 -6.70 37.60
CA GLN A 115 27.13 -6.12 36.43
C GLN A 115 27.61 -6.71 35.11
N ILE A 116 26.75 -6.68 34.10
CA ILE A 116 27.01 -7.13 32.73
C ILE A 116 26.64 -5.97 31.79
N ASN A 117 27.64 -5.31 31.21
CA ASN A 117 27.37 -4.21 30.27
C ASN A 117 27.11 -4.76 28.86
N LEU A 118 25.87 -4.62 28.38
CA LEU A 118 25.40 -5.00 27.06
C LEU A 118 24.85 -3.76 26.36
N LYS A 119 25.74 -2.98 25.74
CA LYS A 119 25.36 -1.75 25.03
C LYS A 119 24.43 -2.05 23.86
N ILE A 120 23.22 -1.49 23.90
CA ILE A 120 22.18 -1.65 22.88
C ILE A 120 21.63 -0.26 22.56
N ASP A 121 21.96 0.24 21.36
CA ASP A 121 21.61 1.61 20.95
C ASP A 121 20.08 1.74 20.82
N GLY A 122 19.41 0.70 20.33
CA GLY A 122 17.95 0.64 20.25
C GLY A 122 17.22 0.66 21.61
N LEU A 123 17.91 0.55 22.75
CA LEU A 123 17.32 0.57 24.10
C LEU A 123 17.91 1.68 25.00
N ASN A 124 18.62 2.64 24.41
CA ASN A 124 19.27 3.74 25.13
C ASN A 124 18.27 4.81 25.64
N ASP A 125 17.13 4.96 24.97
CA ASP A 125 16.08 5.94 25.29
C ASP A 125 15.03 5.39 26.28
N PRO A 126 14.22 6.25 26.94
CA PRO A 126 13.12 5.81 27.79
C PRO A 126 12.04 5.13 26.94
N PHE A 127 11.72 3.88 27.27
CA PHE A 127 10.66 3.12 26.63
C PHE A 127 9.41 3.00 27.52
N ASN A 128 8.23 3.05 26.90
CA ASN A 128 6.92 3.02 27.54
C ASN A 128 6.09 1.83 27.04
N TYR A 129 5.15 1.38 27.87
CA TYR A 129 4.25 0.30 27.49
C TYR A 129 3.53 0.58 26.17
N GLY A 130 3.78 -0.26 25.17
CA GLY A 130 3.15 -0.21 23.85
C GLY A 130 3.91 0.56 22.77
N ASP A 131 5.16 0.97 23.00
CA ASP A 131 6.06 1.45 21.95
C ASP A 131 7.02 0.37 21.42
N GLY A 132 7.70 0.65 20.31
CA GLY A 132 8.60 -0.32 19.65
C GLY A 132 9.88 -0.60 20.43
N HIS A 133 10.37 0.35 21.23
CA HIS A 133 11.52 0.12 22.09
C HIS A 133 11.17 -0.85 23.23
N TYR A 134 9.94 -0.81 23.74
CA TYR A 134 9.45 -1.77 24.71
C TYR A 134 9.26 -3.17 24.11
N GLN A 135 8.81 -3.25 22.86
CA GLN A 135 8.76 -4.52 22.13
C GLN A 135 10.17 -5.10 21.90
N LEU A 136 11.14 -4.26 21.52
CA LEU A 136 12.55 -4.64 21.39
C LEU A 136 13.13 -5.11 22.73
N PHE A 137 12.73 -4.47 23.84
CA PHE A 137 13.12 -4.88 25.19
C PHE A 137 12.58 -6.28 25.55
N TYR A 138 11.34 -6.61 25.19
CA TYR A 138 10.77 -7.95 25.40
C TYR A 138 11.57 -9.03 24.67
N LEU A 139 11.92 -8.76 23.42
CA LEU A 139 12.77 -9.63 22.63
C LEU A 139 14.15 -9.81 23.26
N PHE A 140 14.80 -8.70 23.64
CA PHE A 140 16.07 -8.74 24.35
C PHE A 140 15.98 -9.61 25.61
N ARG A 141 14.92 -9.42 26.40
CA ARG A 141 14.68 -10.18 27.63
C ARG A 141 14.52 -11.67 27.36
N ALA A 142 13.77 -12.05 26.34
CA ALA A 142 13.62 -13.46 25.95
C ALA A 142 14.95 -14.07 25.50
N ASN A 143 15.73 -13.37 24.66
CA ASN A 143 17.06 -13.83 24.23
C ASN A 143 18.08 -13.87 25.36
N LEU A 144 17.99 -12.96 26.33
CA LEU A 144 18.82 -12.96 27.54
C LEU A 144 18.57 -14.21 28.38
N VAL A 145 17.31 -14.57 28.60
CA VAL A 145 16.97 -15.82 29.29
C VAL A 145 17.54 -17.00 28.52
N ARG A 146 17.33 -17.07 27.19
CA ARG A 146 17.92 -18.14 26.35
C ARG A 146 19.42 -18.27 26.54
N ALA A 147 20.14 -17.14 26.56
CA ALA A 147 21.60 -17.11 26.70
C ALA A 147 22.04 -17.69 28.05
N PHE A 148 21.41 -17.32 29.16
CA PHE A 148 21.71 -17.92 30.46
C PHE A 148 21.42 -19.42 30.51
N LEU A 149 20.27 -19.85 29.97
CA LEU A 149 19.89 -21.26 29.96
C LEU A 149 20.82 -22.10 29.07
N LEU A 150 21.33 -21.55 27.96
CA LEU A 150 22.33 -22.22 27.11
C LEU A 150 23.55 -22.66 27.93
N PHE A 151 24.05 -21.78 28.80
CA PHE A 151 25.20 -22.03 29.69
C PHE A 151 24.81 -22.73 31.01
N ASN A 152 23.63 -23.35 31.06
CA ASN A 152 23.08 -24.07 32.21
C ASN A 152 23.04 -23.22 33.51
N LYS A 153 22.71 -21.93 33.40
CA LYS A 153 22.53 -21.04 34.54
C LYS A 153 21.03 -20.88 34.87
N PRO A 154 20.54 -21.36 36.02
CA PRO A 154 19.20 -21.00 36.48
C PRO A 154 19.15 -19.52 36.83
N ILE A 155 18.07 -18.83 36.46
CA ILE A 155 17.93 -17.38 36.72
C ILE A 155 16.55 -17.03 37.24
N TRP A 156 16.53 -16.08 38.18
CA TRP A 156 15.37 -15.27 38.50
C TRP A 156 15.44 -13.98 37.69
N MET A 157 14.46 -13.73 36.83
CA MET A 157 14.22 -12.38 36.33
C MET A 157 13.54 -11.57 37.44
N VAL A 158 14.03 -10.37 37.73
CA VAL A 158 13.48 -9.48 38.77
C VAL A 158 13.39 -8.03 38.27
N GLN A 159 12.55 -7.21 38.91
CA GLN A 159 12.38 -5.79 38.57
C GLN A 159 12.71 -4.87 39.75
N GLN A 160 13.40 -3.76 39.46
CA GLN A 160 13.81 -2.73 40.44
C GLN A 160 12.66 -1.95 41.08
N ASP A 161 11.42 -2.14 40.64
CA ASP A 161 10.27 -1.34 41.06
C ASP A 161 9.36 -2.06 42.07
N THR A 162 9.99 -2.89 42.90
CA THR A 162 9.35 -3.76 43.88
C THR A 162 9.94 -3.54 45.27
N PHE A 163 9.10 -3.48 46.29
CA PHE A 163 9.55 -3.50 47.69
C PHE A 163 9.77 -4.93 48.17
N TRP A 164 10.93 -5.24 48.76
CA TRP A 164 11.25 -6.56 49.32
C TRP A 164 11.25 -6.49 50.85
N SER A 165 10.38 -7.27 51.51
CA SER A 165 10.46 -7.47 52.97
C SER A 165 11.29 -8.68 53.37
N ASP A 166 11.52 -9.61 52.43
CA ASP A 166 12.30 -10.83 52.61
C ASP A 166 13.16 -11.12 51.36
N ASN A 167 14.07 -12.09 51.46
CA ASN A 167 14.94 -12.51 50.35
C ASN A 167 14.20 -13.52 49.45
N LEU A 168 14.07 -13.21 48.16
CA LEU A 168 13.43 -14.07 47.13
C LEU A 168 14.02 -15.49 47.09
N MET A 169 15.29 -15.65 47.44
CA MET A 169 15.98 -16.94 47.47
C MET A 169 15.54 -17.85 48.63
N ASN A 170 14.85 -17.31 49.64
CA ASN A 170 14.35 -18.06 50.80
C ASN A 170 12.94 -18.65 50.60
N ILE A 171 12.31 -18.38 49.45
CA ILE A 171 10.94 -18.82 49.18
C ILE A 171 10.87 -20.35 49.10
N ASP A 172 9.84 -20.94 49.73
CA ASP A 172 9.59 -22.38 49.65
C ASP A 172 9.07 -22.78 48.27
N LEU A 173 9.93 -23.45 47.50
CA LEU A 173 9.62 -23.99 46.17
C LEU A 173 9.36 -25.50 46.16
N LYS A 174 9.13 -26.15 47.32
CA LYS A 174 8.96 -27.62 47.40
C LYS A 174 7.87 -28.15 46.47
N ASN A 175 6.75 -27.42 46.34
CA ASN A 175 5.63 -27.80 45.48
C ASN A 175 5.88 -27.57 43.98
N ASN A 176 6.98 -26.89 43.63
CA ASN A 176 7.34 -26.52 42.26
C ASN A 176 8.73 -27.06 41.86
N THR A 177 9.20 -28.10 42.55
CA THR A 177 10.53 -28.72 42.33
C THR A 177 10.68 -29.31 40.92
N ASN A 178 9.59 -29.82 40.36
CA ASN A 178 9.55 -30.44 39.03
C ASN A 178 9.12 -29.48 37.90
N ASP A 179 8.94 -28.19 38.19
CA ASP A 179 8.49 -27.23 37.17
C ASP A 179 9.70 -26.69 36.38
N ASP A 180 9.52 -26.46 35.09
CA ASP A 180 10.57 -25.93 34.21
C ASP A 180 10.79 -24.43 34.47
N ILE A 181 9.69 -23.70 34.62
CA ILE A 181 9.64 -22.25 34.84
C ILE A 181 8.61 -21.95 35.91
N ILE A 182 8.90 -21.04 36.84
CA ILE A 182 7.96 -20.60 37.88
C ILE A 182 7.69 -19.12 37.70
N PHE A 183 6.43 -18.72 37.56
CA PHE A 183 6.03 -17.34 37.34
C PHE A 183 5.31 -16.71 38.55
N ASP A 184 5.44 -15.39 38.68
CA ASP A 184 4.51 -14.56 39.42
C ASP A 184 3.13 -14.49 38.74
N ARG A 185 2.16 -13.92 39.45
CA ARG A 185 0.78 -13.81 38.98
C ARG A 185 0.33 -12.37 39.00
N ALA A 186 -0.40 -11.98 37.96
CA ALA A 186 -1.03 -10.67 37.93
C ALA A 186 -2.09 -10.55 39.03
N SER A 187 -2.93 -11.59 39.23
CA SER A 187 -3.99 -11.62 40.25
C SER A 187 -4.08 -12.95 40.98
N SER A 188 -4.82 -12.97 42.09
CA SER A 188 -5.20 -14.21 42.78
C SER A 188 -6.25 -15.05 42.03
N LYS A 189 -6.96 -14.47 41.06
CA LYS A 189 -8.13 -15.07 40.40
C LYS A 189 -7.84 -15.68 39.03
N SER A 190 -6.78 -15.25 38.34
CA SER A 190 -6.45 -15.74 37.00
C SER A 190 -5.03 -16.32 36.89
N PRO A 191 -4.79 -17.20 35.89
CA PRO A 191 -3.46 -17.73 35.59
C PRO A 191 -2.53 -16.73 34.87
N LEU A 192 -3.00 -15.49 34.64
CA LEU A 192 -2.24 -14.45 33.94
C LEU A 192 -0.92 -14.16 34.66
N ILE A 193 0.17 -14.28 33.91
CA ILE A 193 1.53 -13.98 34.38
C ILE A 193 1.70 -12.46 34.46
N ALA A 194 2.17 -11.96 35.60
CA ALA A 194 2.56 -10.55 35.69
C ALA A 194 3.83 -10.31 34.88
N GLY A 195 4.77 -11.24 34.97
CA GLY A 195 5.99 -11.30 34.15
C GLY A 195 7.11 -10.45 34.70
N GLY A 196 6.96 -9.90 35.91
CA GLY A 196 8.01 -9.16 36.59
C GLY A 196 9.02 -10.07 37.29
N TYR A 197 8.54 -11.20 37.80
CA TYR A 197 9.33 -12.18 38.53
C TYR A 197 9.10 -13.58 37.98
N PHE A 198 10.17 -14.24 37.54
CA PHE A 198 10.11 -15.66 37.20
C PHE A 198 11.45 -16.37 37.34
N LEU A 199 11.39 -17.64 37.77
CA LEU A 199 12.53 -18.56 37.81
C LEU A 199 12.52 -19.42 36.56
N ALA A 200 13.53 -19.29 35.71
CA ALA A 200 13.76 -20.19 34.59
C ALA A 200 14.88 -21.18 34.93
N ARG A 201 14.56 -22.47 34.97
CA ARG A 201 15.56 -23.55 35.15
C ARG A 201 16.14 -23.97 33.81
N PRO A 202 17.43 -24.39 33.73
CA PRO A 202 18.09 -24.76 32.47
C PRO A 202 17.67 -26.14 31.95
N THR A 203 16.38 -26.43 31.94
CA THR A 203 15.84 -27.65 31.35
C THR A 203 15.74 -27.51 29.83
N TYR A 204 15.63 -28.64 29.13
CA TYR A 204 15.40 -28.65 27.69
C TYR A 204 14.12 -27.88 27.31
N ASN A 205 13.06 -28.05 28.11
CA ASN A 205 11.76 -27.42 27.90
C ASN A 205 11.82 -25.90 28.07
N SER A 206 12.50 -25.40 29.11
CA SER A 206 12.69 -23.95 29.29
C SER A 206 13.42 -23.31 28.12
N LYS A 207 14.46 -23.97 27.58
CA LYS A 207 15.20 -23.48 26.41
C LYS A 207 14.28 -23.33 25.20
N ARG A 208 13.45 -24.33 24.92
CA ARG A 208 12.46 -24.30 23.82
C ARG A 208 11.36 -23.27 24.04
N TYR A 209 10.91 -23.11 25.28
CA TYR A 209 9.89 -22.12 25.62
C TYR A 209 10.36 -20.69 25.32
N PHE A 210 11.55 -20.31 25.79
CA PHE A 210 12.09 -18.97 25.55
C PHE A 210 12.57 -18.78 24.11
N GLU A 211 13.01 -19.84 23.44
CA GLU A 211 13.24 -19.82 21.99
C GLU A 211 11.97 -19.53 21.21
N LYS A 212 10.86 -20.20 21.51
CA LYS A 212 9.57 -19.94 20.88
C LYS A 212 9.07 -18.55 21.18
N LEU A 213 9.15 -18.10 22.43
CA LEU A 213 8.81 -16.73 22.84
C LEU A 213 9.61 -15.71 22.01
N ALA A 214 10.94 -15.83 21.97
CA ALA A 214 11.81 -14.90 21.23
C ALA A 214 11.52 -14.92 19.72
N GLN A 215 11.30 -16.09 19.15
CA GLN A 215 10.96 -16.27 17.73
C GLN A 215 9.58 -15.68 17.38
N ASP A 216 8.64 -15.68 18.31
CA ASP A 216 7.30 -15.19 18.03
C ASP A 216 7.28 -13.67 18.17
N ILE A 217 7.79 -13.12 19.27
CA ILE A 217 7.79 -11.67 19.52
C ILE A 217 8.79 -10.89 18.67
N SER A 218 9.67 -11.58 17.94
CA SER A 218 10.54 -11.01 16.92
C SER A 218 9.80 -10.53 15.68
N TRP A 219 8.65 -11.12 15.40
CA TRP A 219 7.84 -10.82 14.23
C TRP A 219 6.40 -10.46 14.60
N TRP A 220 5.98 -10.69 15.86
CA TRP A 220 4.65 -10.41 16.36
C TRP A 220 4.68 -9.34 17.45
N TYR A 221 3.80 -8.36 17.31
CA TYR A 221 3.58 -7.37 18.36
C TYR A 221 2.74 -8.00 19.47
N ALA A 222 3.38 -8.29 20.61
CA ALA A 222 2.71 -8.84 21.77
C ALA A 222 3.51 -8.53 23.05
N PRO A 223 2.84 -8.12 24.13
CA PRO A 223 3.45 -8.11 25.46
C PRO A 223 3.92 -9.52 25.81
N ASP A 224 5.18 -9.65 26.21
CA ASP A 224 5.75 -10.96 26.48
C ASP A 224 5.08 -11.68 27.66
N ASN A 225 4.58 -10.99 28.69
CA ASN A 225 3.86 -11.61 29.81
C ASN A 225 2.52 -12.25 29.38
N ALA A 226 1.78 -11.59 28.47
CA ALA A 226 0.57 -12.11 27.88
C ALA A 226 0.88 -13.34 27.01
N TYR A 227 1.93 -13.26 26.20
CA TYR A 227 2.31 -14.38 25.34
C TYR A 227 2.93 -15.55 26.14
N MET A 228 3.69 -15.26 27.19
CA MET A 228 4.18 -16.25 28.15
C MET A 228 3.01 -16.98 28.82
N THR A 229 1.94 -16.25 29.18
CA THR A 229 0.72 -16.86 29.74
C THR A 229 0.13 -17.85 28.75
N ALA A 230 -0.06 -17.44 27.50
CA ALA A 230 -0.57 -18.32 26.46
C ALA A 230 0.33 -19.55 26.26
N LEU A 231 1.65 -19.38 26.12
CA LEU A 231 2.57 -20.50 25.98
C LEU A 231 2.46 -21.50 27.13
N CYS A 232 2.34 -21.03 28.37
CA CYS A 232 2.18 -21.92 29.54
C CYS A 232 0.84 -22.67 29.53
N GLU A 233 -0.24 -22.01 29.10
CA GLU A 233 -1.58 -22.59 29.16
C GLU A 233 -1.92 -23.46 27.94
N VAL A 234 -1.33 -23.21 26.76
CA VAL A 234 -1.72 -23.86 25.50
C VAL A 234 -0.63 -24.66 24.80
N SER A 235 0.65 -24.29 24.93
CA SER A 235 1.68 -24.87 24.05
C SER A 235 2.21 -26.23 24.51
N GLY A 236 2.13 -26.51 25.83
CA GLY A 236 2.76 -27.69 26.43
C GLY A 236 4.29 -27.73 26.32
N LEU A 237 4.95 -26.63 25.91
CA LEU A 237 6.40 -26.58 25.70
C LEU A 237 7.22 -26.70 26.99
N ALA A 238 6.68 -26.18 28.10
CA ALA A 238 7.30 -26.23 29.41
C ALA A 238 6.25 -26.38 30.50
N LYS A 239 6.63 -27.05 31.59
CA LYS A 239 5.80 -27.16 32.77
C LYS A 239 5.91 -25.89 33.62
N CYS A 240 4.90 -25.03 33.53
CA CYS A 240 4.88 -23.77 34.24
C CYS A 240 4.28 -23.89 35.65
N GLY A 241 5.08 -23.60 36.67
CA GLY A 241 4.67 -23.38 38.05
C GLY A 241 4.23 -21.94 38.30
N ARG A 242 3.51 -21.71 39.40
CA ARG A 242 3.03 -20.38 39.80
C ARG A 242 3.27 -20.12 41.27
N LEU A 243 3.80 -18.94 41.58
CA LEU A 243 3.89 -18.48 42.96
C LEU A 243 2.50 -18.08 43.50
N PRO A 244 2.26 -18.26 44.81
CA PRO A 244 1.07 -17.72 45.45
C PRO A 244 1.03 -16.19 45.31
N PHE A 245 -0.11 -15.62 44.91
CA PHE A 245 -0.24 -14.17 44.69
C PHE A 245 -0.03 -13.33 45.97
N HIS A 246 -0.30 -13.89 47.15
CA HIS A 246 -0.04 -13.21 48.41
C HIS A 246 1.45 -13.12 48.76
N LEU A 247 2.32 -13.84 48.04
CA LEU A 247 3.77 -13.82 48.22
C LEU A 247 4.39 -12.63 47.49
N ILE A 248 4.11 -12.56 46.18
CA ILE A 248 4.45 -11.46 45.29
C ILE A 248 3.14 -10.87 44.78
N THR A 249 2.76 -9.73 45.34
CA THR A 249 1.54 -9.00 44.98
C THR A 249 1.89 -7.71 44.25
N ASN A 250 0.90 -7.11 43.60
CA ASN A 250 0.99 -5.74 43.11
C ASN A 250 0.48 -4.72 44.15
N TRP A 251 0.55 -3.44 43.79
CA TRP A 251 0.09 -2.29 44.58
C TRP A 251 -1.36 -2.38 45.07
N GLN A 252 -2.23 -3.22 44.47
CA GLN A 252 -3.64 -3.33 44.89
C GLN A 252 -3.79 -3.84 46.33
N TRP A 253 -2.79 -4.56 46.86
CA TRP A 253 -2.78 -4.90 48.29
C TRP A 253 -2.71 -3.66 49.18
N LEU A 254 -2.03 -2.60 48.74
CA LEU A 254 -1.97 -1.32 49.44
C LEU A 254 -3.29 -0.54 49.32
N GLU A 255 -4.17 -0.84 48.37
CA GLU A 255 -5.51 -0.24 48.28
C GLU A 255 -6.45 -0.85 49.32
N ASN A 256 -6.35 -2.17 49.54
CA ASN A 256 -7.17 -2.91 50.49
C ASN A 256 -6.29 -3.84 51.33
N VAL A 257 -5.66 -3.26 52.36
CA VAL A 257 -4.71 -3.84 53.32
C VAL A 257 -5.33 -4.92 54.23
N SER A 258 -5.93 -5.94 53.61
CA SER A 258 -6.56 -7.09 54.24
C SER A 258 -5.83 -8.38 53.84
N GLY A 259 -5.87 -9.42 54.70
CA GLY A 259 -5.20 -10.69 54.44
C GLY A 259 -3.74 -10.79 54.92
N THR A 260 -2.98 -11.71 54.31
CA THR A 260 -1.56 -12.00 54.62
C THR A 260 -0.66 -10.86 54.14
N ILE A 261 0.35 -10.50 54.93
CA ILE A 261 1.34 -9.48 54.56
C ILE A 261 2.23 -10.05 53.46
N PRO A 262 2.33 -9.39 52.29
CA PRO A 262 3.14 -9.88 51.19
C PRO A 262 4.64 -9.70 51.46
N GLN A 263 5.42 -10.63 50.92
CA GLN A 263 6.88 -10.54 50.99
C GLN A 263 7.43 -9.55 49.94
N PHE A 264 6.73 -9.44 48.80
CA PHE A 264 7.12 -8.58 47.69
C PHE A 264 5.91 -7.79 47.19
N ILE A 265 6.08 -6.48 46.99
CA ILE A 265 5.03 -5.59 46.47
C ILE A 265 5.54 -4.87 45.22
N GLN A 266 4.97 -5.19 44.07
CA GLN A 266 5.26 -4.57 42.77
C GLN A 266 4.43 -3.30 42.58
N PHE A 267 5.06 -2.20 42.17
CA PHE A 267 4.40 -0.90 42.00
C PHE A 267 3.87 -0.65 40.56
N ASP A 268 3.45 -1.68 39.85
CA ASP A 268 3.14 -1.64 38.40
C ASP A 268 1.94 -0.75 38.02
N GLY A 269 1.82 -0.36 36.74
CA GLY A 269 0.65 0.38 36.25
C GLY A 269 0.79 1.90 36.14
N GLU A 270 1.96 2.47 36.44
CA GLU A 270 2.28 3.86 36.10
C GLU A 270 3.08 3.95 34.80
N THR A 271 2.69 4.84 33.89
CA THR A 271 3.28 4.93 32.53
C THR A 271 4.57 5.73 32.45
N LYS A 272 4.96 6.49 33.49
CA LYS A 272 6.20 7.27 33.53
C LYS A 272 7.08 6.90 34.74
N LEU A 273 8.30 6.44 34.46
CA LEU A 273 9.29 6.01 35.47
C LEU A 273 9.58 7.08 36.54
N SER A 274 9.71 8.36 36.17
CA SER A 274 9.94 9.47 37.12
C SER A 274 8.75 9.73 38.04
N GLY A 275 7.53 9.50 37.55
CA GLY A 275 6.30 9.59 38.35
C GLY A 275 6.17 8.44 39.35
N LYS A 276 6.61 7.24 38.96
CA LYS A 276 6.53 6.02 39.79
C LYS A 276 7.35 6.14 41.07
N LEU A 277 8.62 6.55 40.98
CA LEU A 277 9.48 6.73 42.15
C LEU A 277 8.98 7.87 43.07
N GLY A 278 8.47 8.96 42.50
CA GLY A 278 7.87 10.06 43.25
C GLY A 278 6.65 9.62 44.07
N LYS A 279 5.81 8.74 43.52
CA LYS A 279 4.69 8.14 44.25
C LYS A 279 5.14 7.22 45.37
N MET A 280 6.11 6.35 45.10
CA MET A 280 6.72 5.51 46.15
C MET A 280 7.22 6.38 47.31
N LYS A 281 7.82 7.54 47.04
CA LYS A 281 8.20 8.52 48.08
C LYS A 281 7.01 9.00 48.91
N GLN A 282 5.87 9.33 48.29
CA GLN A 282 4.68 9.80 48.99
C GLN A 282 4.02 8.76 49.90
N ILE A 283 4.13 7.47 49.58
CA ILE A 283 3.57 6.37 50.38
C ILE A 283 4.59 5.72 51.33
N GLY A 284 5.81 6.27 51.43
CA GLY A 284 6.82 5.81 52.40
C GLY A 284 7.74 4.69 51.89
N PHE A 285 7.79 4.43 50.58
CA PHE A 285 8.61 3.40 49.93
C PHE A 285 9.81 4.00 49.17
N TYR A 286 10.43 5.05 49.72
CA TYR A 286 11.64 5.69 49.19
C TYR A 286 12.76 5.69 50.23
N PHE A 287 13.93 5.20 49.84
CA PHE A 287 14.99 4.75 50.74
C PHE A 287 16.32 5.47 50.50
N LEU A 288 16.34 6.54 49.71
CA LEU A 288 17.52 7.36 49.47
C LEU A 288 17.45 8.64 50.31
N SER A 289 18.60 9.14 50.76
CA SER A 289 18.74 10.47 51.36
C SER A 289 18.45 11.56 50.34
N GLU A 290 17.99 12.75 50.77
CA GLU A 290 17.63 13.85 49.86
C GLU A 290 18.81 14.53 49.15
N ASN A 291 20.05 14.07 49.37
CA ASN A 291 21.23 14.61 48.70
C ASN A 291 21.41 13.97 47.31
N ILE A 292 21.37 14.80 46.27
CA ILE A 292 21.30 14.38 44.85
C ILE A 292 22.67 13.89 44.33
N ASP A 293 23.76 14.36 44.92
CA ASP A 293 25.12 14.08 44.41
C ASP A 293 25.70 12.74 44.90
N HIS A 294 25.19 12.21 46.03
CA HIS A 294 25.57 10.91 46.59
C HIS A 294 24.34 10.20 47.20
N PRO A 295 23.75 9.20 46.52
CA PRO A 295 22.61 8.47 47.06
C PRO A 295 23.03 7.59 48.26
N ILE A 296 22.80 8.06 49.49
CA ILE A 296 23.03 7.29 50.71
C ILE A 296 21.73 6.59 51.12
N CYS A 297 21.81 5.32 51.51
CA CYS A 297 20.65 4.57 51.96
C CYS A 297 20.13 5.06 53.32
N ASN A 298 18.82 5.32 53.39
CA ASN A 298 18.09 5.66 54.60
C ASN A 298 17.41 4.40 55.17
N PHE A 299 18.11 3.69 56.05
CA PHE A 299 17.61 2.47 56.68
C PHE A 299 16.37 2.71 57.56
N THR A 300 16.25 3.90 58.16
CA THR A 300 15.04 4.26 58.92
C THR A 300 13.81 4.25 58.03
N SER A 301 13.92 4.72 56.78
CA SER A 301 12.82 4.64 55.81
C SER A 301 12.48 3.20 55.43
N VAL A 302 13.47 2.30 55.33
CA VAL A 302 13.23 0.87 55.05
C VAL A 302 12.44 0.22 56.19
N GLU A 303 12.84 0.46 57.44
CA GLU A 303 12.12 -0.03 58.63
C GLU A 303 10.72 0.59 58.76
N ASN A 304 10.57 1.88 58.43
CA ASN A 304 9.27 2.52 58.38
C ASN A 304 8.35 1.87 57.33
N ALA A 305 8.86 1.50 56.16
CA ALA A 305 8.08 0.78 55.15
C ALA A 305 7.64 -0.60 55.66
N ARG A 306 8.50 -1.33 56.38
CA ARG A 306 8.11 -2.59 57.06
C ARG A 306 7.02 -2.37 58.11
N SER A 307 7.12 -1.29 58.88
CA SER A 307 6.10 -0.89 59.85
C SER A 307 4.77 -0.54 59.20
N ILE A 308 4.78 0.13 58.04
CA ILE A 308 3.59 0.42 57.23
C ILE A 308 2.87 -0.88 56.85
N LEU A 309 3.60 -1.91 56.42
CA LEU A 309 3.02 -3.23 56.11
C LEU A 309 2.43 -3.92 57.35
N ASN A 310 3.15 -3.91 58.47
CA ASN A 310 2.71 -4.55 59.71
C ASN A 310 1.49 -3.86 60.33
N SER A 311 1.41 -2.53 60.24
CA SER A 311 0.28 -1.75 60.75
C SER A 311 -0.98 -1.91 59.91
N LYS A 312 -0.89 -2.46 58.69
CA LYS A 312 -2.00 -2.54 57.72
C LYS A 312 -2.68 -1.19 57.53
N VAL A 313 -1.89 -0.12 57.47
CA VAL A 313 -2.36 1.24 57.16
C VAL A 313 -1.65 1.69 55.90
N SER A 314 -2.40 2.08 54.88
CA SER A 314 -1.85 2.52 53.60
C SER A 314 -2.36 3.89 53.21
N GLN A 315 -1.48 4.69 52.61
CA GLN A 315 -1.81 5.99 52.03
C GLN A 315 -2.08 5.90 50.51
N TRP A 316 -2.27 4.69 49.97
CA TRP A 316 -2.44 4.46 48.53
C TRP A 316 -3.51 5.32 47.89
N ASN A 317 -4.66 5.50 48.55
CA ASN A 317 -5.76 6.32 48.04
C ASN A 317 -5.39 7.79 47.79
N LYS A 318 -4.30 8.29 48.39
CA LYS A 318 -3.80 9.66 48.16
C LYS A 318 -2.96 9.79 46.88
N VAL A 319 -2.45 8.68 46.34
CA VAL A 319 -1.50 8.65 45.21
C VAL A 319 -2.01 7.87 43.99
N ALA A 320 -3.14 7.17 44.15
CA ALA A 320 -3.81 6.45 43.08
C ALA A 320 -4.12 7.41 41.91
N SER A 321 -3.59 7.09 40.72
CA SER A 321 -3.90 7.84 39.50
C SER A 321 -4.94 7.13 38.65
N TYR A 322 -5.44 7.87 37.67
CA TYR A 322 -6.27 7.34 36.59
C TYR A 322 -5.65 6.10 35.91
N SER A 323 -4.33 6.06 35.71
CA SER A 323 -3.62 4.90 35.13
C SER A 323 -3.76 3.63 35.97
N HIS A 324 -3.68 3.74 37.30
CA HIS A 324 -3.90 2.61 38.22
C HIS A 324 -5.36 2.13 38.20
N GLY A 325 -6.33 3.06 38.14
CA GLY A 325 -7.74 2.70 37.98
C GLY A 325 -8.04 1.97 36.67
N GLN A 326 -7.43 2.43 35.57
CA GLN A 326 -7.53 1.78 34.27
C GLN A 326 -6.89 0.38 34.27
N PHE A 327 -5.70 0.23 34.87
CA PHE A 327 -5.04 -1.07 35.01
C PHE A 327 -5.90 -2.07 35.81
N LYS A 328 -6.45 -1.63 36.95
CA LYS A 328 -7.36 -2.44 37.77
C LYS A 328 -8.61 -2.88 36.99
N MET A 329 -9.23 -1.98 36.23
CA MET A 329 -10.38 -2.32 35.39
C MET A 329 -10.04 -3.39 34.34
N TYR A 330 -8.91 -3.26 33.62
CA TYR A 330 -8.50 -4.28 32.65
C TYR A 330 -8.26 -5.63 33.29
N GLN A 331 -7.63 -5.63 34.46
CA GLN A 331 -7.35 -6.83 35.21
C GLN A 331 -8.63 -7.53 35.68
N GLU A 332 -9.63 -6.79 36.17
CA GLU A 332 -10.94 -7.32 36.55
C GLU A 332 -11.69 -7.93 35.35
N ILE A 333 -11.59 -7.33 34.17
CA ILE A 333 -12.15 -7.89 32.93
C ILE A 333 -11.48 -9.22 32.61
N VAL A 334 -10.14 -9.26 32.58
CA VAL A 334 -9.39 -10.49 32.28
C VAL A 334 -9.71 -11.59 33.29
N ASP A 335 -9.72 -11.25 34.59
CA ASP A 335 -10.10 -12.19 35.66
C ASP A 335 -11.51 -12.76 35.43
N SER A 336 -12.47 -11.92 35.02
CA SER A 336 -13.84 -12.34 34.74
C SER A 336 -13.93 -13.33 33.57
N PHE A 337 -13.16 -13.12 32.51
CA PHE A 337 -13.07 -14.09 31.40
C PHE A 337 -12.53 -15.45 31.88
N TYR A 338 -11.51 -15.44 32.74
CA TYR A 338 -10.94 -16.67 33.32
C TYR A 338 -11.86 -17.41 34.30
N MET A 339 -12.94 -16.79 34.79
CA MET A 339 -13.93 -17.47 35.65
C MET A 339 -14.72 -18.54 34.90
N THR A 340 -14.70 -18.55 33.56
CA THR A 340 -15.41 -19.53 32.74
C THR A 340 -14.44 -20.33 31.87
N ARG A 341 -14.72 -21.62 31.63
CA ARG A 341 -13.88 -22.46 30.75
C ARG A 341 -13.81 -21.92 29.32
N VAL A 342 -14.94 -21.41 28.80
CA VAL A 342 -15.03 -20.83 27.45
C VAL A 342 -14.28 -19.51 27.38
N GLY A 343 -14.43 -18.62 28.36
CA GLY A 343 -13.70 -17.36 28.42
C GLY A 343 -12.20 -17.54 28.60
N ALA A 344 -11.77 -18.52 29.41
CA ALA A 344 -10.37 -18.90 29.55
C ALA A 344 -9.78 -19.45 28.24
N ALA A 345 -10.52 -20.33 27.54
CA ALA A 345 -10.11 -20.82 26.23
C ALA A 345 -10.05 -19.69 25.19
N ALA A 346 -11.04 -18.79 25.18
CA ALA A 346 -11.06 -17.62 24.31
C ALA A 346 -9.83 -16.73 24.55
N LEU A 347 -9.50 -16.44 25.82
CA LEU A 347 -8.33 -15.67 26.16
C LEU A 347 -7.03 -16.34 25.71
N ASN A 348 -6.83 -17.61 26.06
CA ASN A 348 -5.56 -18.29 25.86
C ASN A 348 -5.30 -18.71 24.41
N TYR A 349 -6.34 -19.09 23.66
CA TYR A 349 -6.20 -19.54 22.27
C TYR A 349 -6.41 -18.42 21.25
N PHE A 350 -7.07 -17.32 21.61
CA PHE A 350 -7.45 -16.29 20.63
C PHE A 350 -7.02 -14.89 21.07
N VAL A 351 -7.35 -14.45 22.28
CA VAL A 351 -7.11 -13.05 22.66
C VAL A 351 -5.65 -12.76 23.00
N LEU A 352 -5.01 -13.52 23.88
CA LEU A 352 -3.62 -13.27 24.28
C LEU A 352 -2.61 -13.53 23.16
N PRO A 353 -2.75 -14.58 22.32
CA PRO A 353 -1.85 -14.78 21.20
C PRO A 353 -2.19 -13.92 19.97
N TYR A 354 -3.46 -13.52 19.76
CA TYR A 354 -3.90 -12.91 18.49
C TYR A 354 -4.67 -11.58 18.60
N ALA A 355 -5.10 -11.08 19.77
CA ALA A 355 -5.76 -9.75 19.86
C ALA A 355 -4.79 -8.56 19.73
N HIS A 356 -3.48 -8.82 19.70
CA HIS A 356 -2.44 -7.83 19.42
C HIS A 356 -1.81 -7.98 18.02
N PHE A 357 -2.41 -8.81 17.16
CA PHE A 357 -1.88 -9.18 15.86
C PHE A 357 -1.93 -8.00 14.84
N CYS A 358 -0.75 -7.50 14.43
CA CYS A 358 -0.55 -7.02 13.04
C CYS A 358 -0.33 -8.30 12.20
N MET A 359 -1.11 -8.49 11.14
CA MET A 359 -0.96 -9.60 10.20
C MET A 359 0.43 -9.57 9.52
N LEU A 360 1.38 -10.36 10.05
CA LEU A 360 2.62 -10.73 9.36
C LEU A 360 2.70 -12.25 9.08
N SER A 361 1.57 -12.95 9.15
CA SER A 361 1.45 -14.36 8.73
C SER A 361 1.17 -14.52 7.23
N LEU A 362 1.78 -13.68 6.39
CA LEU A 362 2.03 -14.06 5.00
C LEU A 362 3.52 -14.43 4.95
N GLY A 363 3.85 -15.66 4.57
CA GLY A 363 5.21 -16.25 4.60
C GLY A 363 6.27 -15.60 3.70
N VAL A 364 6.20 -14.30 3.47
CA VAL A 364 6.92 -13.51 2.45
C VAL A 364 8.32 -13.13 2.91
N LEU A 365 8.52 -12.80 4.19
CA LEU A 365 9.86 -12.46 4.71
C LEU A 365 10.76 -13.71 4.85
N ARG A 366 10.18 -14.90 4.95
CA ARG A 366 10.93 -16.15 5.08
C ARG A 366 11.61 -16.55 3.76
N SER A 367 10.89 -16.46 2.64
CA SER A 367 11.40 -16.92 1.33
C SER A 367 12.37 -15.93 0.67
N GLY A 368 12.22 -14.62 0.95
CA GLY A 368 13.14 -13.58 0.50
C GLY A 368 14.50 -13.67 1.19
N TYR A 369 14.52 -13.94 2.49
CA TYR A 369 15.76 -13.99 3.28
C TYR A 369 16.59 -15.26 3.03
N GLU A 370 15.94 -16.40 2.74
CA GLU A 370 16.61 -17.65 2.36
C GLU A 370 17.41 -17.53 1.03
N LYS A 371 17.13 -16.52 0.19
CA LYS A 371 17.93 -16.22 -1.01
C LYS A 371 19.22 -15.44 -0.75
N TRP A 372 19.36 -14.79 0.41
CA TRP A 372 20.50 -13.90 0.73
C TRP A 372 21.46 -14.47 1.76
N THR A 373 21.28 -15.75 2.10
CA THR A 373 22.24 -16.54 2.85
C THR A 373 22.78 -17.62 1.92
N THR A 374 24.09 -17.66 1.71
CA THR A 374 24.68 -18.86 1.12
C THR A 374 24.49 -20.03 2.11
N PRO A 375 24.50 -21.29 1.66
CA PRO A 375 24.39 -22.47 2.53
C PRO A 375 25.38 -22.51 3.70
N ASN A 376 26.42 -21.67 3.67
CA ASN A 376 27.49 -21.58 4.65
C ASN A 376 27.43 -20.33 5.57
N GLY A 377 26.38 -19.51 5.50
CA GLY A 377 26.10 -18.48 6.52
C GLY A 377 26.94 -17.19 6.48
N ASN A 378 27.59 -16.84 5.37
CA ASN A 378 28.29 -15.55 5.26
C ASN A 378 27.36 -14.40 4.80
N TYR A 379 27.51 -13.25 5.46
CA TYR A 379 26.76 -12.00 5.25
C TYR A 379 27.16 -11.30 3.94
N VAL A 380 26.18 -10.94 3.10
CA VAL A 380 26.34 -10.00 1.97
C VAL A 380 25.79 -8.64 2.44
N PRO A 381 26.48 -7.51 2.22
CA PRO A 381 26.00 -6.21 2.67
C PRO A 381 24.67 -5.85 1.98
N PRO A 382 23.72 -5.24 2.70
CA PRO A 382 22.42 -4.88 2.15
C PRO A 382 22.57 -3.82 1.04
N PRO A 383 21.72 -3.87 0.00
CA PRO A 383 21.76 -2.89 -1.07
C PRO A 383 21.38 -1.48 -0.54
N PRO A 384 21.74 -0.40 -1.27
CA PRO A 384 21.42 0.97 -0.87
C PRO A 384 19.93 1.18 -0.55
N LYS A 385 19.62 2.13 0.35
CA LYS A 385 18.25 2.44 0.84
C LYS A 385 17.20 2.52 -0.28
N TYR A 386 17.53 3.11 -1.43
CA TYR A 386 16.61 3.22 -2.57
C TYR A 386 16.31 1.88 -3.26
N LYS A 387 17.26 0.92 -3.30
CA LYS A 387 17.01 -0.45 -3.81
C LYS A 387 16.19 -1.28 -2.83
N MET A 388 16.39 -1.09 -1.53
CA MET A 388 15.57 -1.69 -0.48
C MET A 388 14.12 -1.20 -0.56
N ILE A 389 13.91 0.11 -0.78
CA ILE A 389 12.58 0.72 -0.97
C ILE A 389 11.95 0.25 -2.28
N ARG A 390 12.72 0.17 -3.39
CA ARG A 390 12.22 -0.36 -4.66
C ARG A 390 11.82 -1.83 -4.56
N TYR A 391 12.59 -2.64 -3.85
CA TYR A 391 12.27 -4.05 -3.61
C TYR A 391 11.06 -4.22 -2.69
N ALA A 392 10.98 -3.46 -1.60
CA ALA A 392 9.80 -3.42 -0.73
C ALA A 392 8.55 -3.01 -1.51
N ARG A 393 8.69 -2.08 -2.47
CA ARG A 393 7.63 -1.64 -3.36
C ARG A 393 7.24 -2.69 -4.41
N GLU A 394 8.20 -3.37 -5.03
CA GLU A 394 7.93 -4.49 -5.96
C GLU A 394 7.22 -5.65 -5.24
N VAL A 395 7.50 -5.85 -3.94
CA VAL A 395 6.86 -6.86 -3.08
C VAL A 395 5.49 -6.41 -2.56
N LEU A 396 5.32 -5.13 -2.19
CA LEU A 396 4.03 -4.57 -1.76
C LEU A 396 3.04 -4.42 -2.92
N ASN A 397 3.54 -4.23 -4.15
CA ASN A 397 2.75 -4.17 -5.38
C ASN A 397 2.64 -5.53 -6.08
N ASP A 398 3.14 -6.61 -5.47
CA ASP A 398 2.97 -7.97 -6.00
C ASP A 398 1.49 -8.39 -5.81
N PRO A 399 0.78 -8.81 -6.88
CA PRO A 399 -0.61 -9.25 -6.82
C PRO A 399 -0.87 -10.42 -5.83
N GLU A 400 0.17 -11.09 -5.32
CA GLU A 400 0.07 -12.13 -4.28
C GLU A 400 -0.01 -11.57 -2.82
N HIS A 401 0.15 -10.26 -2.56
CA HIS A 401 0.32 -9.70 -1.20
C HIS A 401 -0.73 -8.66 -0.74
N LEU A 402 -1.88 -8.63 -1.39
CA LEU A 402 -2.98 -7.65 -1.24
C LEU A 402 -3.89 -7.77 0.03
N SER A 403 -3.43 -8.32 1.16
CA SER A 403 -4.32 -8.56 2.31
C SER A 403 -4.75 -7.30 3.07
N VAL A 404 -3.92 -6.25 3.10
CA VAL A 404 -4.21 -5.00 3.84
C VAL A 404 -5.14 -4.08 3.04
N SER A 405 -4.85 -3.86 1.76
CA SER A 405 -5.73 -3.09 0.87
C SER A 405 -7.10 -3.74 0.75
N CYS A 406 -7.14 -5.08 0.69
CA CYS A 406 -8.39 -5.81 0.69
C CYS A 406 -9.18 -5.63 1.99
N PHE A 407 -8.51 -5.70 3.15
CA PHE A 407 -9.15 -5.42 4.44
C PHE A 407 -9.68 -3.99 4.53
N ALA A 408 -8.88 -3.00 4.13
CA ALA A 408 -9.28 -1.59 4.16
C ALA A 408 -10.48 -1.33 3.26
N CYS A 409 -10.48 -1.89 2.03
CA CYS A 409 -11.61 -1.78 1.12
C CYS A 409 -12.86 -2.48 1.67
N THR A 410 -12.74 -3.75 2.08
CA THR A 410 -13.92 -4.52 2.55
C THR A 410 -14.52 -3.86 3.79
N PHE A 411 -13.67 -3.35 4.69
CA PHE A 411 -14.10 -2.55 5.83
C PHE A 411 -14.79 -1.23 5.43
N ALA A 412 -14.26 -0.51 4.44
CA ALA A 412 -14.88 0.70 3.92
C ALA A 412 -16.27 0.41 3.35
N VAL A 413 -16.39 -0.62 2.51
CA VAL A 413 -17.65 -1.02 1.89
C VAL A 413 -18.67 -1.48 2.94
N ASP A 414 -18.28 -2.32 3.90
CA ASP A 414 -19.13 -2.72 5.03
C ASP A 414 -19.62 -1.50 5.82
N GLY A 415 -18.73 -0.54 6.08
CA GLY A 415 -19.07 0.70 6.76
C GLY A 415 -20.07 1.55 6.00
N VAL A 416 -19.88 1.73 4.69
CA VAL A 416 -20.81 2.46 3.83
C VAL A 416 -22.17 1.77 3.77
N GLN A 417 -22.20 0.45 3.57
CA GLN A 417 -23.46 -0.33 3.54
C GLN A 417 -24.22 -0.24 4.86
N MET A 418 -23.51 -0.27 5.99
CA MET A 418 -24.12 -0.07 7.30
C MET A 418 -24.72 1.35 7.45
N LEU A 419 -24.04 2.38 6.94
CA LEU A 419 -24.54 3.76 6.99
C LEU A 419 -25.77 3.94 6.07
N LEU A 420 -25.74 3.37 4.87
CA LEU A 420 -26.89 3.34 3.96
C LEU A 420 -28.10 2.63 4.59
N ALA A 421 -27.90 1.45 5.20
CA ALA A 421 -28.95 0.72 5.91
C ALA A 421 -29.53 1.49 7.12
N GLN A 422 -28.84 2.54 7.56
CA GLN A 422 -29.25 3.41 8.66
C GLN A 422 -29.83 4.75 8.19
N ASN A 423 -30.03 4.94 6.88
CA ASN A 423 -30.45 6.20 6.26
C ASN A 423 -29.56 7.39 6.67
N SER A 424 -28.25 7.16 6.78
CA SER A 424 -27.27 8.25 6.94
C SER A 424 -27.23 9.13 5.70
N THR A 425 -26.83 10.39 5.87
CA THR A 425 -26.70 11.33 4.74
C THR A 425 -25.40 11.10 3.97
N ASP A 426 -25.35 11.51 2.71
CA ASP A 426 -24.15 11.42 1.87
C ASP A 426 -22.95 12.12 2.51
N GLU A 427 -23.17 13.23 3.22
CA GLU A 427 -22.14 13.91 4.01
C GLU A 427 -21.62 13.06 5.17
N GLU A 428 -22.47 12.31 5.86
CA GLU A 428 -22.04 11.39 6.93
C GLU A 428 -21.20 10.24 6.37
N ILE A 429 -21.58 9.72 5.19
CA ILE A 429 -20.85 8.68 4.47
C ILE A 429 -19.49 9.19 3.99
N ALA A 430 -19.45 10.35 3.34
CA ALA A 430 -18.22 10.99 2.89
C ALA A 430 -17.28 11.25 4.06
N ASN A 431 -17.78 11.81 5.18
CA ASN A 431 -16.97 12.03 6.37
C ASN A 431 -16.43 10.72 6.96
N PHE A 432 -17.20 9.63 6.94
CA PHE A 432 -16.70 8.32 7.36
C PHE A 432 -15.53 7.87 6.48
N LEU A 433 -15.67 7.96 5.15
CA LEU A 433 -14.62 7.59 4.20
C LEU A 433 -13.38 8.48 4.32
N VAL A 434 -13.53 9.80 4.51
CA VAL A 434 -12.39 10.72 4.68
C VAL A 434 -11.59 10.37 5.93
N ASN A 435 -12.29 10.17 7.06
CA ASN A 435 -11.65 9.73 8.29
C ASN A 435 -10.95 8.38 8.14
N LEU A 436 -11.51 7.47 7.32
CA LEU A 436 -10.92 6.18 7.05
C LEU A 436 -9.63 6.30 6.22
N CYS A 437 -9.66 7.15 5.18
CA CYS A 437 -8.53 7.46 4.32
C CYS A 437 -7.37 8.07 5.13
N ASP A 438 -7.66 9.05 5.99
CA ASP A 438 -6.70 9.67 6.90
C ASP A 438 -6.15 8.67 7.92
N MET A 439 -7.01 7.81 8.47
CA MET A 439 -6.63 6.86 9.51
C MET A 439 -5.72 5.75 9.01
N PHE A 440 -5.97 5.24 7.81
CA PHE A 440 -5.10 4.26 7.15
C PHE A 440 -3.92 4.91 6.44
N ASN A 441 -3.87 6.26 6.40
CA ASN A 441 -2.86 7.03 5.68
C ASN A 441 -2.74 6.52 4.23
N ILE A 442 -3.90 6.39 3.56
CA ILE A 442 -4.03 5.90 2.18
C ILE A 442 -3.39 6.91 1.23
N GLU A 443 -3.77 8.18 1.39
CA GLU A 443 -3.29 9.31 0.60
C GLU A 443 -3.13 10.54 1.50
N GLN A 444 -2.69 11.65 0.94
CA GLN A 444 -2.61 12.92 1.66
C GLN A 444 -4.00 13.38 2.13
N PRO A 445 -4.14 14.02 3.31
CA PRO A 445 -5.45 14.43 3.82
C PRO A 445 -6.27 15.32 2.86
N HIS A 446 -5.60 16.22 2.14
CA HIS A 446 -6.24 17.05 1.11
C HIS A 446 -6.80 16.20 -0.04
N VAL A 447 -5.96 15.30 -0.59
CA VAL A 447 -6.36 14.35 -1.64
C VAL A 447 -7.49 13.44 -1.14
N CYS A 448 -7.33 12.79 0.02
CA CYS A 448 -8.35 11.97 0.67
C CYS A 448 -9.69 12.70 0.76
N LYS A 449 -9.69 13.93 1.28
CA LYS A 449 -10.91 14.73 1.41
C LYS A 449 -11.55 15.01 0.06
N ASN A 450 -10.77 15.55 -0.88
CA ASN A 450 -11.33 16.06 -2.12
C ASN A 450 -11.69 14.95 -3.12
N ILE A 451 -10.94 13.86 -3.19
CA ILE A 451 -11.30 12.72 -4.04
C ILE A 451 -12.61 12.08 -3.58
N ILE A 452 -12.80 11.93 -2.25
CA ILE A 452 -14.03 11.37 -1.71
C ILE A 452 -15.21 12.31 -1.97
N LEU A 453 -15.00 13.62 -1.82
CA LEU A 453 -16.06 14.59 -2.11
C LEU A 453 -16.40 14.66 -3.60
N ALA A 454 -15.43 14.48 -4.49
CA ALA A 454 -15.62 14.47 -5.94
C ALA A 454 -16.45 13.26 -6.40
N PHE A 455 -16.24 12.09 -5.79
CA PHE A 455 -16.90 10.83 -6.17
C PHE A 455 -18.11 10.43 -5.32
N LYS A 456 -18.40 11.15 -4.24
CA LYS A 456 -19.44 10.73 -3.27
C LYS A 456 -20.79 10.53 -3.96
N ASP A 457 -21.15 11.40 -4.91
CA ASP A 457 -22.49 11.47 -5.47
C ASP A 457 -22.74 10.33 -6.47
N GLU A 458 -21.68 9.86 -7.15
CA GLU A 458 -21.67 8.71 -8.06
C GLU A 458 -21.68 7.41 -7.25
N VAL A 459 -20.73 7.27 -6.32
CA VAL A 459 -20.52 6.03 -5.57
C VAL A 459 -21.72 5.73 -4.66
N VAL A 460 -22.21 6.71 -3.91
CA VAL A 460 -23.39 6.52 -3.04
C VAL A 460 -24.61 6.15 -3.88
N PHE A 461 -24.84 6.84 -4.98
CA PHE A 461 -25.98 6.58 -5.87
C PHE A 461 -26.00 5.14 -6.41
N VAL A 462 -24.83 4.63 -6.81
CA VAL A 462 -24.68 3.25 -7.31
C VAL A 462 -24.86 2.25 -6.17
N LEU A 463 -24.25 2.47 -5.01
CA LEU A 463 -24.34 1.57 -3.85
C LEU A 463 -25.76 1.48 -3.25
N GLU A 464 -26.59 2.52 -3.40
CA GLU A 464 -28.01 2.47 -3.02
C GLU A 464 -28.85 1.55 -3.90
N ARG A 465 -28.44 1.36 -5.16
CA ARG A 465 -29.23 0.70 -6.21
C ARG A 465 -28.70 -0.69 -6.59
N THR A 466 -27.52 -1.02 -6.09
CA THR A 466 -26.85 -2.28 -6.37
C THR A 466 -26.63 -3.06 -5.07
N VAL A 467 -26.85 -4.37 -5.12
CA VAL A 467 -26.58 -5.26 -3.99
C VAL A 467 -25.28 -5.98 -4.27
N PHE A 468 -24.18 -5.39 -3.85
CA PHE A 468 -22.87 -6.03 -3.88
C PHE A 468 -22.45 -6.43 -2.48
N THR A 469 -21.73 -7.54 -2.35
CA THR A 469 -20.96 -7.83 -1.14
C THR A 469 -19.67 -7.00 -1.13
N PRO A 470 -19.08 -6.73 0.05
CA PRO A 470 -17.77 -6.09 0.13
C PRO A 470 -16.70 -6.77 -0.73
N ARG A 471 -16.76 -8.11 -0.83
CA ARG A 471 -15.82 -8.88 -1.65
C ARG A 471 -16.08 -8.75 -3.16
N GLU A 472 -17.31 -8.48 -3.59
CA GLU A 472 -17.61 -8.24 -5.01
C GLU A 472 -17.14 -6.85 -5.45
N ILE A 473 -17.39 -5.81 -4.64
CA ILE A 473 -16.87 -4.45 -4.92
C ILE A 473 -15.35 -4.44 -4.82
N CYS A 474 -14.78 -4.93 -3.72
CA CYS A 474 -13.33 -4.89 -3.55
C CYS A 474 -12.60 -5.86 -4.47
N GLY A 475 -13.20 -7.00 -4.79
CA GLY A 475 -12.68 -7.92 -5.79
C GLY A 475 -12.67 -7.35 -7.21
N ALA A 476 -13.40 -6.25 -7.47
CA ALA A 476 -13.34 -5.57 -8.75
C ALA A 476 -12.03 -4.78 -8.93
N PHE A 477 -11.60 -4.04 -7.89
CA PHE A 477 -10.46 -3.13 -7.97
C PHE A 477 -9.18 -3.66 -7.31
N ILE A 478 -9.29 -4.68 -6.45
CA ILE A 478 -8.19 -5.22 -5.64
C ILE A 478 -8.03 -6.71 -5.95
N HIS A 479 -6.96 -7.04 -6.67
CA HIS A 479 -6.62 -8.41 -7.04
C HIS A 479 -6.61 -9.35 -5.82
N ASN A 480 -7.21 -10.54 -5.94
CA ASN A 480 -7.39 -11.51 -4.85
C ASN A 480 -8.24 -11.02 -3.65
N CYS A 481 -9.00 -9.92 -3.76
CA CYS A 481 -9.93 -9.44 -2.72
C CYS A 481 -11.38 -9.94 -2.86
N GLY A 482 -11.58 -10.98 -3.67
CA GLY A 482 -12.87 -11.51 -4.04
C GLY A 482 -12.95 -11.70 -5.55
N HIS A 483 -14.12 -12.09 -6.03
CA HIS A 483 -14.41 -12.20 -7.46
C HIS A 483 -15.61 -11.31 -7.75
N SER A 484 -15.49 -10.41 -8.73
CA SER A 484 -16.58 -9.58 -9.19
C SER A 484 -17.17 -10.15 -10.47
N GLU A 485 -18.33 -10.81 -10.38
CA GLU A 485 -19.06 -11.24 -11.59
C GLU A 485 -19.78 -10.06 -12.25
N LYS A 486 -20.49 -9.25 -11.46
CA LYS A 486 -21.11 -8.00 -11.91
C LYS A 486 -20.40 -6.80 -11.31
N PRO A 487 -20.03 -5.78 -12.11
CA PRO A 487 -20.18 -5.70 -13.57
C PRO A 487 -19.01 -6.29 -14.36
N LEU A 488 -17.85 -6.55 -13.75
CA LEU A 488 -16.61 -6.76 -14.52
C LEU A 488 -16.67 -7.87 -15.58
N THR A 489 -17.35 -8.98 -15.28
CA THR A 489 -17.35 -10.18 -16.13
C THR A 489 -18.74 -10.61 -16.61
N HIS A 490 -19.75 -9.76 -16.43
CA HIS A 490 -21.10 -10.04 -16.90
C HIS A 490 -21.16 -10.02 -18.43
N MET A 491 -21.91 -10.97 -18.98
CA MET A 491 -22.00 -11.20 -20.42
C MET A 491 -23.40 -10.90 -20.91
N TRP A 492 -23.48 -10.13 -21.98
CA TRP A 492 -24.67 -9.86 -22.77
C TRP A 492 -24.32 -10.01 -24.25
N ASN A 493 -25.32 -10.11 -25.12
CA ASN A 493 -25.09 -10.32 -26.55
C ASN A 493 -25.78 -9.22 -27.36
N ILE A 494 -25.10 -8.77 -28.42
CA ILE A 494 -25.67 -7.89 -29.45
C ILE A 494 -25.89 -8.66 -30.76
N THR A 495 -26.94 -8.31 -31.49
CA THR A 495 -27.21 -8.92 -32.81
C THR A 495 -26.44 -8.17 -33.89
N ILE A 496 -25.59 -8.89 -34.64
CA ILE A 496 -24.85 -8.32 -35.78
C ILE A 496 -25.48 -8.82 -37.10
N PRO A 497 -26.22 -7.97 -37.85
CA PRO A 497 -26.95 -8.39 -39.04
C PRO A 497 -26.03 -8.72 -40.23
N GLY A 498 -26.62 -9.31 -41.27
CA GLY A 498 -26.00 -9.43 -42.59
C GLY A 498 -25.09 -10.65 -42.80
N GLY A 499 -24.74 -11.41 -41.75
CA GLY A 499 -23.88 -12.60 -41.83
C GLY A 499 -22.45 -12.29 -42.30
N LYS A 500 -21.45 -13.09 -41.94
CA LYS A 500 -20.04 -12.79 -42.26
C LYS A 500 -19.70 -13.10 -43.74
N PRO A 501 -19.26 -12.11 -44.56
CA PRO A 501 -18.80 -12.35 -45.92
C PRO A 501 -17.53 -13.22 -45.94
N PRO A 502 -17.18 -13.83 -47.09
CA PRO A 502 -15.89 -14.50 -47.23
C PRO A 502 -14.73 -13.58 -46.87
N VAL A 503 -13.79 -14.11 -46.08
CA VAL A 503 -12.59 -13.39 -45.65
C VAL A 503 -11.76 -13.01 -46.88
N ARG A 504 -11.35 -11.74 -46.95
CA ARG A 504 -10.44 -11.23 -47.97
C ARG A 504 -9.01 -11.21 -47.43
N PRO A 505 -8.00 -11.49 -48.25
CA PRO A 505 -6.60 -11.31 -47.84
C PRO A 505 -6.33 -9.85 -47.45
N TRP A 506 -5.42 -9.65 -46.50
CA TRP A 506 -4.95 -8.31 -46.15
C TRP A 506 -4.42 -7.59 -47.40
N PRO A 507 -4.79 -6.32 -47.64
CA PRO A 507 -4.41 -5.63 -48.87
C PRO A 507 -2.89 -5.45 -48.98
N LYS A 508 -2.36 -5.68 -50.19
CA LYS A 508 -0.96 -5.36 -50.51
C LYS A 508 -0.89 -3.95 -51.08
N ILE A 509 -0.16 -3.07 -50.39
CA ILE A 509 0.06 -1.69 -50.81
C ILE A 509 1.22 -1.65 -51.81
N PRO A 510 1.04 -1.27 -53.08
CA PRO A 510 2.13 -1.14 -54.03
C PRO A 510 3.08 -0.01 -53.64
N GLU A 511 4.39 -0.20 -53.79
CA GLU A 511 5.39 0.78 -53.37
C GLU A 511 5.30 2.13 -54.10
N ASN A 512 4.75 2.14 -55.32
CA ASN A 512 4.63 3.31 -56.19
C ASN A 512 3.33 4.11 -56.00
N LYS A 513 2.44 3.70 -55.08
CA LYS A 513 1.20 4.43 -54.80
C LYS A 513 1.45 5.60 -53.83
N PRO A 514 0.70 6.72 -53.98
CA PRO A 514 0.82 7.82 -53.04
C PRO A 514 0.29 7.41 -51.66
N THR A 515 0.70 8.18 -50.65
CA THR A 515 0.29 8.00 -49.26
C THR A 515 -0.18 9.33 -48.69
N ILE A 516 -1.05 9.26 -47.69
CA ILE A 516 -1.41 10.39 -46.84
C ILE A 516 -0.64 10.31 -45.52
N LYS A 517 -0.43 11.45 -44.87
CA LYS A 517 0.22 11.51 -43.55
C LYS A 517 -0.74 11.90 -42.46
N VAL A 518 -0.76 11.13 -41.38
CA VAL A 518 -1.68 11.31 -40.26
C VAL A 518 -0.88 11.43 -38.97
N LEU A 519 -1.08 12.52 -38.24
CA LEU A 519 -0.53 12.70 -36.89
C LEU A 519 -1.49 12.06 -35.88
N HIS A 520 -0.96 11.38 -34.87
CA HIS A 520 -1.74 10.86 -33.75
C HIS A 520 -1.12 11.38 -32.44
N LEU A 521 -1.93 12.11 -31.68
CA LEU A 521 -1.67 12.57 -30.32
C LEU A 521 -2.63 11.85 -29.37
N SER A 522 -2.14 11.50 -28.18
CA SER A 522 -2.90 10.78 -27.16
C SER A 522 -2.41 11.21 -25.78
N ASP A 523 -3.29 11.17 -24.79
CA ASP A 523 -2.96 11.30 -23.36
C ASP A 523 -2.06 12.53 -23.11
N ILE A 524 -2.63 13.72 -23.35
CA ILE A 524 -1.90 14.99 -23.28
C ILE A 524 -1.71 15.42 -21.82
N HIS A 525 -2.72 15.20 -20.98
CA HIS A 525 -2.75 15.46 -19.53
C HIS A 525 -1.99 16.72 -19.11
N ILE A 526 -2.63 17.88 -19.29
CA ILE A 526 -2.07 19.16 -18.89
C ILE A 526 -2.28 19.37 -17.40
N ASP A 527 -1.17 19.47 -16.65
CA ASP A 527 -1.21 19.81 -15.24
C ASP A 527 -1.22 21.33 -15.05
N HIS A 528 -2.40 21.88 -14.73
CA HIS A 528 -2.60 23.30 -14.45
C HIS A 528 -1.86 23.79 -13.20
N GLN A 529 -1.47 22.89 -12.30
CA GLN A 529 -0.80 23.19 -11.04
C GLN A 529 0.66 22.72 -11.01
N TYR A 530 1.22 22.34 -12.17
CA TYR A 530 2.61 21.96 -12.27
C TYR A 530 3.51 23.07 -11.73
N ALA A 531 4.22 22.80 -10.65
CA ALA A 531 5.02 23.76 -9.92
C ALA A 531 6.51 23.45 -10.12
N VAL A 532 7.22 24.29 -10.90
CA VAL A 532 8.67 24.14 -11.12
C VAL A 532 9.43 24.24 -9.79
N GLY A 533 10.36 23.31 -9.59
CA GLY A 533 11.19 23.22 -8.38
C GLY A 533 10.55 22.42 -7.24
N SER A 534 9.30 21.98 -7.36
CA SER A 534 8.66 21.05 -6.41
C SER A 534 9.25 19.63 -6.53
N GLU A 535 8.88 18.72 -5.62
CA GLU A 535 9.39 17.35 -5.66
C GLU A 535 8.77 16.54 -6.80
N ALA A 536 9.61 16.08 -7.73
CA ALA A 536 9.20 15.18 -8.81
C ALA A 536 9.16 13.71 -8.38
N TYR A 537 9.96 13.30 -7.39
CA TYR A 537 10.02 11.93 -6.88
C TYR A 537 9.39 11.77 -5.49
N CYS A 538 8.15 12.23 -5.35
CA CYS A 538 7.44 12.29 -4.07
C CYS A 538 7.14 10.92 -3.43
N GLN A 539 7.32 9.81 -4.15
CA GLN A 539 7.13 8.45 -3.62
C GLN A 539 8.24 7.97 -2.66
N LEU A 540 9.38 8.65 -2.59
CA LEU A 540 10.44 8.31 -1.63
C LEU A 540 10.06 8.62 -0.17
N ASP A 541 9.00 9.38 0.01
CA ASP A 541 8.66 10.05 1.26
C ASP A 541 7.67 9.28 2.16
N SER A 542 7.13 8.14 1.70
CA SER A 542 6.36 7.22 2.54
C SER A 542 6.58 5.76 2.13
N ALA A 543 6.73 4.87 3.13
CA ALA A 543 6.86 3.42 2.90
C ALA A 543 5.60 2.79 2.29
N LEU A 544 4.48 3.54 2.22
CA LEU A 544 3.20 3.14 1.63
C LEU A 544 2.92 3.79 0.26
N GLY A 545 3.76 4.72 -0.23
CA GLY A 545 3.61 5.30 -1.58
C GLY A 545 2.42 6.25 -1.77
N THR A 546 2.08 7.03 -0.75
CA THR A 546 0.86 7.85 -0.59
C THR A 546 0.81 9.16 -1.38
N TYR A 547 1.27 9.16 -2.63
CA TYR A 547 1.13 10.34 -3.48
C TYR A 547 0.50 9.92 -4.79
N ALA A 548 -0.74 10.37 -5.01
CA ALA A 548 -1.43 10.23 -6.28
C ALA A 548 -0.70 10.95 -7.43
N MET A 549 -0.13 12.14 -7.17
CA MET A 549 0.68 12.88 -8.16
C MET A 549 1.80 13.70 -7.50
N CYS A 550 2.88 13.93 -8.23
CA CYS A 550 4.05 14.73 -7.84
C CYS A 550 4.12 16.03 -8.67
N CYS A 551 5.23 16.77 -8.58
CA CYS A 551 5.48 18.01 -9.34
C CYS A 551 4.50 19.17 -9.04
N ARG A 552 3.81 19.13 -7.90
CA ARG A 552 2.93 20.20 -7.40
C ARG A 552 3.41 20.73 -6.04
N ASP A 553 2.92 21.90 -5.64
CA ASP A 553 3.20 22.50 -4.34
C ASP A 553 2.15 22.11 -3.29
N TYR A 554 2.44 21.05 -2.52
CA TYR A 554 1.60 20.58 -1.42
C TYR A 554 1.91 21.26 -0.06
N SER A 555 2.69 22.34 -0.04
CA SER A 555 3.12 22.99 1.22
C SER A 555 1.98 23.63 2.02
N LYS A 556 0.81 23.82 1.39
CA LYS A 556 -0.38 24.46 1.97
C LYS A 556 -1.52 23.52 2.34
N ASP A 557 -1.42 22.24 1.97
CA ASP A 557 -2.50 21.25 2.10
C ASP A 557 -2.84 20.89 3.56
N GLY A 558 -1.99 21.28 4.51
CA GLY A 558 -2.25 21.18 5.94
C GLY A 558 -3.00 22.41 6.46
N GLU A 559 -4.31 22.51 6.25
CA GLU A 559 -5.16 23.43 7.03
C GLU A 559 -5.10 23.04 8.52
N GLY A 560 -4.23 23.68 9.30
CA GLY A 560 -4.26 23.67 10.76
C GLY A 560 -3.54 22.52 11.47
N ARG A 561 -2.99 21.54 10.76
CA ARG A 561 -1.92 20.67 11.28
C ARG A 561 -0.74 20.81 10.34
N PRO A 562 0.41 21.37 10.77
CA PRO A 562 1.61 21.28 9.96
C PRO A 562 1.88 19.79 9.81
N THR A 563 1.62 19.28 8.62
CA THR A 563 2.23 18.04 8.21
C THR A 563 3.74 18.24 8.32
N GLN A 564 4.49 17.17 8.58
CA GLN A 564 5.96 17.22 8.64
C GLN A 564 6.61 17.61 7.29
N TYR A 565 5.83 18.12 6.32
CA TYR A 565 6.18 18.33 4.91
C TYR A 565 6.78 19.71 4.61
N LYS A 566 6.54 20.74 5.44
CA LYS A 566 7.11 22.09 5.18
C LYS A 566 8.65 22.13 5.26
N ASP A 567 9.25 21.16 5.96
CA ASP A 567 10.69 21.04 6.16
C ASP A 567 11.30 19.82 5.42
N LYS A 568 10.56 19.18 4.49
CA LYS A 568 11.10 18.03 3.76
C LYS A 568 12.08 18.45 2.67
N PRO A 569 13.21 17.74 2.52
CA PRO A 569 14.17 18.02 1.47
C PRO A 569 13.60 17.62 0.10
N ILE A 570 13.79 18.50 -0.89
CA ILE A 570 13.52 18.19 -2.29
C ILE A 570 14.72 17.41 -2.83
N TYR A 571 14.52 16.13 -3.17
CA TYR A 571 15.52 15.23 -3.74
C TYR A 571 15.63 15.41 -5.25
N VAL A 572 14.49 15.49 -5.95
CA VAL A 572 14.44 15.68 -7.39
C VAL A 572 13.56 16.90 -7.70
N PRO A 573 14.15 18.09 -7.89
CA PRO A 573 13.38 19.27 -8.23
C PRO A 573 12.77 19.13 -9.64
N SER A 574 11.51 19.47 -9.77
CA SER A 574 10.79 19.43 -11.04
C SER A 574 11.31 20.52 -11.99
N GLY A 575 11.57 20.13 -13.24
CA GLY A 575 12.03 21.07 -14.26
C GLY A 575 10.88 21.72 -15.03
N PRO A 576 11.12 22.81 -15.76
CA PRO A 576 10.09 23.52 -16.51
C PRO A 576 9.41 22.66 -17.59
N TRP A 577 10.12 21.71 -18.20
CA TRP A 577 9.59 20.96 -19.35
C TRP A 577 8.87 19.65 -19.00
N GLY A 578 8.47 19.47 -17.74
CA GLY A 578 7.94 18.20 -17.24
C GLY A 578 9.05 17.28 -16.73
N MET A 579 8.66 16.20 -16.05
CA MET A 579 9.56 15.25 -15.43
C MET A 579 9.03 13.81 -15.55
N PRO A 580 9.86 12.82 -15.91
CA PRO A 580 9.44 11.44 -16.11
C PRO A 580 9.29 10.69 -14.78
N TYR A 581 8.35 11.14 -13.95
CA TYR A 581 8.00 10.59 -12.64
C TYR A 581 6.46 10.43 -12.57
N LEU A 582 5.83 10.49 -11.38
CA LEU A 582 4.38 10.69 -11.29
C LEU A 582 4.02 12.15 -11.55
N CYS A 583 4.40 12.68 -12.70
CA CYS A 583 4.11 14.08 -13.04
C CYS A 583 3.46 14.11 -14.41
N ASP A 584 2.41 14.92 -14.50
CA ASP A 584 1.81 15.29 -15.77
C ASP A 584 2.53 16.47 -16.43
N LEU A 585 2.02 16.88 -17.58
CA LEU A 585 2.72 17.76 -18.49
C LEU A 585 2.42 19.23 -18.18
N PRO A 586 3.44 20.10 -18.01
CA PRO A 586 3.20 21.53 -18.01
C PRO A 586 2.81 22.01 -19.43
N TYR A 587 1.86 22.95 -19.50
CA TYR A 587 1.29 23.47 -20.75
C TYR A 587 2.33 23.84 -21.83
N GLN A 588 3.46 24.44 -21.43
CA GLN A 588 4.52 24.84 -22.37
C GLN A 588 5.17 23.67 -23.12
N THR A 589 5.19 22.47 -22.55
CA THR A 589 5.73 21.29 -23.24
C THR A 589 4.76 20.78 -24.30
N PHE A 590 3.45 20.86 -24.04
CA PHE A 590 2.41 20.62 -25.06
C PHE A 590 2.57 21.60 -26.23
N GLU A 591 2.65 22.91 -25.95
CA GLU A 591 2.82 23.91 -27.01
C GLU A 591 4.14 23.69 -27.80
N SER A 592 5.23 23.37 -27.10
CA SER A 592 6.52 23.01 -27.72
C SER A 592 6.39 21.84 -28.70
N ALA A 593 5.64 20.80 -28.33
CA ALA A 593 5.36 19.65 -29.19
C ALA A 593 4.63 20.08 -30.47
N ILE A 594 3.52 20.80 -30.34
CA ILE A 594 2.69 21.25 -31.47
C ILE A 594 3.49 22.18 -32.41
N LYS A 595 4.25 23.11 -31.82
CA LYS A 595 5.14 24.02 -32.56
C LYS A 595 6.26 23.28 -33.29
N HIS A 596 6.82 22.22 -32.70
CA HIS A 596 7.79 21.38 -33.38
C HIS A 596 7.14 20.66 -34.57
N ILE A 597 6.01 20.00 -34.34
CA ILE A 597 5.32 19.18 -35.35
C ILE A 597 4.93 20.02 -36.57
N SER A 598 4.34 21.20 -36.37
CA SER A 598 3.97 22.12 -37.46
C SER A 598 5.18 22.53 -38.33
N LYS A 599 6.37 22.57 -37.75
CA LYS A 599 7.61 22.90 -38.47
C LYS A 599 8.26 21.71 -39.15
N THR A 600 8.21 20.51 -38.57
CA THR A 600 8.98 19.36 -39.04
C THR A 600 8.17 18.35 -39.85
N VAL A 601 6.92 18.10 -39.47
CA VAL A 601 6.05 17.15 -40.17
C VAL A 601 5.31 17.87 -41.29
N LYS A 602 5.79 17.71 -42.52
CA LYS A 602 5.18 18.34 -43.70
C LYS A 602 4.06 17.50 -44.29
N ASN A 603 3.06 18.19 -44.84
CA ASN A 603 1.93 17.62 -45.58
C ASN A 603 1.09 16.65 -44.72
N ILE A 604 0.76 17.04 -43.49
CA ILE A 604 -0.23 16.32 -42.69
C ILE A 604 -1.60 16.49 -43.35
N ASP A 605 -2.29 15.38 -43.62
CA ASP A 605 -3.63 15.37 -44.19
C ASP A 605 -4.71 15.58 -43.14
N TYR A 606 -4.55 14.98 -41.97
CA TYR A 606 -5.39 15.18 -40.79
C TYR A 606 -4.69 14.74 -39.50
N ILE A 607 -5.20 15.20 -38.37
CA ILE A 607 -4.72 14.84 -37.03
C ILE A 607 -5.79 13.99 -36.34
N ILE A 608 -5.36 12.95 -35.63
CA ILE A 608 -6.18 12.18 -34.69
C ILE A 608 -5.75 12.54 -33.28
N ILE A 609 -6.72 12.80 -32.40
CA ILE A 609 -6.49 12.95 -30.95
C ILE A 609 -7.39 11.96 -30.22
N THR A 610 -6.83 11.09 -29.39
CA THR A 610 -7.58 10.05 -28.68
C THR A 610 -7.74 10.38 -27.20
N GLY A 611 -8.22 11.59 -26.87
CA GLY A 611 -8.66 11.97 -25.53
C GLY A 611 -7.57 12.26 -24.50
N ASP A 612 -8.00 12.43 -23.25
CA ASP A 612 -7.21 12.66 -22.04
C ASP A 612 -6.39 13.96 -22.06
N PHE A 613 -7.13 15.06 -21.88
CA PHE A 613 -6.65 16.43 -21.80
C PHE A 613 -6.33 16.86 -20.36
N GLU A 614 -7.16 16.46 -19.39
CA GLU A 614 -6.99 16.78 -17.96
C GLU A 614 -5.92 15.91 -17.29
N ALA A 615 -5.27 16.42 -16.24
CA ALA A 615 -4.25 15.67 -15.50
C ALA A 615 -4.84 14.59 -14.57
N HIS A 616 -3.95 13.79 -13.96
CA HIS A 616 -4.26 12.75 -12.98
C HIS A 616 -4.56 13.31 -11.59
N ASP A 617 -5.30 14.42 -11.54
CA ASP A 617 -5.71 15.13 -10.33
C ASP A 617 -7.21 15.22 -10.20
N SER A 618 -7.89 14.09 -10.32
CA SER A 618 -9.36 13.97 -10.26
C SER A 618 -10.01 14.47 -8.96
N TRP A 619 -9.21 14.91 -8.00
CA TRP A 619 -9.64 15.61 -6.78
C TRP A 619 -9.62 17.15 -6.90
N ASP A 620 -9.11 17.71 -7.99
CA ASP A 620 -8.68 19.12 -8.06
C ASP A 620 -9.03 19.84 -9.38
N TYR A 621 -9.71 19.18 -10.33
CA TYR A 621 -10.27 19.82 -11.52
C TYR A 621 -11.81 19.86 -11.51
N THR A 622 -12.38 20.83 -12.24
CA THR A 622 -13.83 21.10 -12.30
C THR A 622 -14.33 21.18 -13.75
N GLU A 623 -15.65 21.27 -13.95
CA GLU A 623 -16.25 21.45 -15.29
C GLU A 623 -15.72 22.73 -15.98
N GLU A 624 -15.51 23.80 -15.22
CA GLU A 624 -14.96 25.06 -15.74
C GLU A 624 -13.50 24.95 -16.16
N LEU A 625 -12.67 24.29 -15.34
CA LEU A 625 -11.27 24.06 -15.68
C LEU A 625 -11.13 23.16 -16.91
N THR A 626 -11.95 22.11 -16.98
CA THR A 626 -12.02 21.23 -18.16
C THR A 626 -12.37 22.02 -19.43
N ARG A 627 -13.38 22.90 -19.34
CA ARG A 627 -13.76 23.79 -20.44
C ARG A 627 -12.64 24.73 -20.85
N GLU A 628 -11.94 25.33 -19.88
CA GLU A 628 -10.82 26.23 -20.14
C GLU A 628 -9.66 25.51 -20.84
N ASN A 629 -9.29 24.33 -20.35
CA ASN A 629 -8.21 23.52 -20.92
C ASN A 629 -8.52 23.13 -22.37
N MET A 630 -9.72 22.59 -22.62
CA MET A 630 -10.15 22.22 -23.97
C MET A 630 -10.16 23.42 -24.93
N ASN A 631 -10.59 24.61 -24.48
CA ASN A 631 -10.54 25.84 -25.27
C ASN A 631 -9.10 26.27 -25.58
N ASN A 632 -8.21 26.23 -24.59
CA ASN A 632 -6.80 26.59 -24.77
C ASN A 632 -6.10 25.67 -25.78
N MET A 633 -6.33 24.36 -25.65
CA MET A 633 -5.80 23.37 -26.60
C MET A 633 -6.38 23.56 -28.01
N THR A 634 -7.68 23.82 -28.11
CA THR A 634 -8.34 24.13 -29.40
C THR A 634 -7.67 25.31 -30.09
N ASN A 635 -7.39 26.39 -29.35
CA ASN A 635 -6.71 27.57 -29.90
C ASN A 635 -5.30 27.23 -30.42
N VAL A 636 -4.54 26.41 -29.70
CA VAL A 636 -3.22 25.95 -30.15
C VAL A 636 -3.32 25.16 -31.46
N PHE A 637 -4.29 24.24 -31.57
CA PHE A 637 -4.48 23.49 -32.82
C PHE A 637 -4.91 24.39 -33.98
N LEU A 638 -5.81 25.34 -33.75
CA LEU A 638 -6.24 26.31 -34.76
C LEU A 638 -5.11 27.25 -35.20
N GLU A 639 -4.22 27.63 -34.28
CA GLU A 639 -3.08 28.50 -34.57
C GLU A 639 -2.01 27.78 -35.42
N TYR A 640 -1.58 26.60 -34.98
CA TYR A 640 -0.47 25.88 -35.62
C TYR A 640 -0.90 25.01 -36.81
N PHE A 641 -2.18 24.64 -36.88
CA PHE A 641 -2.75 23.79 -37.94
C PHE A 641 -4.09 24.31 -38.50
N PRO A 642 -4.18 25.58 -38.95
CA PRO A 642 -5.45 26.24 -39.28
C PRO A 642 -6.26 25.58 -40.41
N ASN A 643 -5.62 24.79 -41.27
CA ASN A 643 -6.25 24.17 -42.45
C ASN A 643 -6.22 22.64 -42.42
N ILE A 644 -5.85 22.05 -41.28
CA ILE A 644 -5.77 20.59 -41.14
C ILE A 644 -6.88 20.16 -40.18
N PRO A 645 -7.80 19.28 -40.60
CA PRO A 645 -8.85 18.81 -39.72
C PRO A 645 -8.28 17.95 -38.58
N VAL A 646 -8.84 18.13 -37.39
CA VAL A 646 -8.51 17.37 -36.18
C VAL A 646 -9.72 16.51 -35.81
N TYR A 647 -9.52 15.21 -35.76
CA TYR A 647 -10.54 14.24 -35.37
C TYR A 647 -10.25 13.74 -33.97
N VAL A 648 -11.09 14.14 -33.03
CA VAL A 648 -10.93 13.87 -31.61
C VAL A 648 -11.81 12.68 -31.19
N SER A 649 -11.35 11.89 -30.23
CA SER A 649 -12.16 10.95 -29.45
C SER A 649 -12.07 11.33 -27.97
N ILE A 650 -13.09 10.94 -27.22
CA ILE A 650 -13.20 11.20 -25.78
C ILE A 650 -12.34 10.21 -24.98
N GLY A 651 -11.61 10.73 -24.00
CA GLY A 651 -10.86 9.98 -22.99
C GLY A 651 -11.59 9.92 -21.65
N ASN A 652 -11.00 9.21 -20.69
CA ASN A 652 -11.65 8.99 -19.39
C ASN A 652 -11.47 10.18 -18.41
N HIS A 653 -10.43 11.00 -18.58
CA HIS A 653 -10.15 12.13 -17.70
C HIS A 653 -10.99 13.38 -17.99
N GLU A 654 -11.74 13.42 -19.09
CA GLU A 654 -12.61 14.57 -19.40
C GLU A 654 -13.84 14.73 -18.49
N GLY A 655 -14.27 13.64 -17.82
CA GLY A 655 -15.40 13.67 -16.89
C GLY A 655 -15.04 14.29 -15.55
N VAL A 656 -16.03 14.90 -14.88
CA VAL A 656 -15.92 15.44 -13.51
C VAL A 656 -16.99 14.77 -12.64
N PRO A 657 -16.62 13.80 -11.77
CA PRO A 657 -15.29 13.17 -11.65
C PRO A 657 -14.95 12.31 -12.88
N GLN A 658 -13.68 11.88 -13.01
CA GLN A 658 -13.24 11.04 -14.15
C GLN A 658 -14.17 9.84 -14.38
N ASP A 659 -14.28 9.41 -15.64
CA ASP A 659 -15.14 8.31 -16.11
C ASP A 659 -16.66 8.49 -15.90
N ALA A 660 -17.13 9.53 -15.17
CA ALA A 660 -18.53 9.70 -14.82
C ALA A 660 -19.39 10.09 -16.03
N MET A 661 -19.95 9.08 -16.71
CA MET A 661 -20.78 9.25 -17.90
C MET A 661 -22.05 8.40 -17.79
N ALA A 662 -23.09 8.95 -17.17
CA ALA A 662 -24.38 8.28 -17.11
C ALA A 662 -25.03 8.19 -18.51
N PRO A 663 -25.47 7.01 -18.96
CA PRO A 663 -26.18 6.86 -20.24
C PRO A 663 -27.63 7.36 -20.16
N HIS A 664 -28.22 7.65 -21.32
CA HIS A 664 -29.64 8.01 -21.49
C HIS A 664 -30.61 6.92 -21.07
N THR A 665 -30.16 5.66 -20.94
CA THR A 665 -30.97 4.56 -20.41
C THR A 665 -31.29 4.75 -18.93
N MET A 666 -30.58 5.63 -18.22
CA MET A 666 -30.87 5.95 -16.82
C MET A 666 -31.97 7.02 -16.70
N PRO A 667 -32.97 6.81 -15.82
CA PRO A 667 -33.98 7.83 -15.51
C PRO A 667 -33.40 9.16 -15.01
N GLU A 668 -32.24 9.13 -14.36
CA GLU A 668 -31.55 10.28 -13.78
C GLU A 668 -30.60 11.00 -14.75
N TYR A 669 -30.65 10.66 -16.05
CA TYR A 669 -29.77 11.24 -17.08
C TYR A 669 -29.73 12.77 -17.05
N GLU A 670 -30.86 13.46 -16.88
CA GLU A 670 -30.89 14.93 -16.86
C GLU A 670 -30.04 15.56 -15.73
N SER A 671 -29.83 14.85 -14.63
CA SER A 671 -29.05 15.34 -13.48
C SER A 671 -27.63 14.77 -13.40
N ARG A 672 -27.36 13.66 -14.09
CA ARG A 672 -26.13 12.87 -13.94
C ARG A 672 -25.41 12.58 -15.26
N GLY A 673 -26.04 12.93 -16.37
CA GLY A 673 -25.49 12.74 -17.70
C GLY A 673 -24.32 13.69 -17.95
N PRO A 674 -23.48 13.38 -18.95
CA PRO A 674 -22.37 14.22 -19.36
C PRO A 674 -22.80 15.31 -20.37
N GLN A 675 -24.03 15.84 -20.31
CA GLN A 675 -24.54 16.82 -21.31
C GLN A 675 -23.66 18.08 -21.38
N TRP A 676 -23.16 18.54 -20.23
CA TRP A 676 -22.27 19.69 -20.16
C TRP A 676 -20.97 19.45 -20.92
N LEU A 677 -20.42 18.24 -20.79
CA LEU A 677 -19.16 17.80 -21.39
C LEU A 677 -19.34 17.58 -22.89
N TYR A 678 -20.40 16.88 -23.29
CA TYR A 678 -20.72 16.63 -24.69
C TYR A 678 -20.99 17.93 -25.46
N LYS A 679 -21.49 18.96 -24.77
CA LYS A 679 -21.58 20.31 -25.33
C LYS A 679 -20.21 20.94 -25.55
N ILE A 680 -19.29 20.88 -24.58
CA ILE A 680 -17.90 21.36 -24.76
C ILE A 680 -17.23 20.65 -25.94
N MET A 681 -17.38 19.33 -26.02
CA MET A 681 -16.85 18.53 -27.12
C MET A 681 -17.46 18.93 -28.46
N ALA A 682 -18.77 19.15 -28.53
CA ALA A 682 -19.41 19.61 -29.75
C ALA A 682 -18.89 20.99 -30.19
N ASP A 683 -18.68 21.91 -29.24
CA ASP A 683 -18.13 23.24 -29.52
C ASP A 683 -16.69 23.14 -30.07
N MET A 684 -15.84 22.33 -29.42
CA MET A 684 -14.46 22.07 -29.87
C MET A 684 -14.43 21.36 -31.24
N TRP A 685 -15.15 20.24 -31.38
CA TRP A 685 -15.06 19.38 -32.57
C TRP A 685 -15.72 20.04 -33.78
N GLY A 686 -16.71 20.92 -33.56
CA GLY A 686 -17.39 21.70 -34.60
C GLY A 686 -16.47 22.59 -35.45
N HIS A 687 -15.24 22.83 -35.00
CA HIS A 687 -14.21 23.48 -35.82
C HIS A 687 -13.71 22.60 -36.99
N TRP A 688 -13.82 21.28 -36.89
CA TRP A 688 -13.19 20.34 -37.83
C TRP A 688 -14.16 19.30 -38.44
N ILE A 689 -15.31 19.07 -37.82
CA ILE A 689 -16.31 18.09 -38.29
C ILE A 689 -17.59 18.79 -38.78
N PRO A 690 -18.33 18.19 -39.74
CA PRO A 690 -19.54 18.80 -40.28
C PRO A 690 -20.65 18.88 -39.23
N GLN A 691 -21.51 19.90 -39.35
CA GLN A 691 -22.66 20.12 -38.46
C GLN A 691 -23.54 18.88 -38.27
N SER A 692 -23.71 18.07 -39.32
CA SER A 692 -24.51 16.84 -39.28
C SER A 692 -23.94 15.77 -38.34
N ALA A 693 -22.65 15.81 -38.02
CA ALA A 693 -22.01 14.90 -37.08
C ALA A 693 -22.17 15.35 -35.62
N LEU A 694 -22.44 16.64 -35.37
CA LEU A 694 -22.50 17.19 -34.01
C LEU A 694 -23.70 16.67 -33.20
N GLU A 695 -24.77 16.22 -33.86
CA GLU A 695 -25.91 15.60 -33.18
C GLU A 695 -25.52 14.31 -32.46
N THR A 696 -24.72 13.45 -33.10
CA THR A 696 -24.25 12.20 -32.46
C THR A 696 -23.18 12.47 -31.41
N VAL A 697 -22.39 13.54 -31.56
CA VAL A 697 -21.45 14.00 -30.53
C VAL A 697 -22.20 14.41 -29.27
N GLN A 698 -23.24 15.24 -29.40
CA GLN A 698 -24.04 15.69 -28.26
C GLN A 698 -24.84 14.56 -27.61
N TYR A 699 -25.13 13.48 -28.34
CA TYR A 699 -25.84 12.32 -27.81
C TYR A 699 -24.92 11.32 -27.10
N ARG A 700 -23.75 10.99 -27.64
CA ARG A 700 -22.91 9.89 -27.10
C ARG A 700 -21.39 10.10 -27.21
N ALA A 701 -20.95 11.33 -27.50
CA ALA A 701 -19.55 11.66 -27.82
C ALA A 701 -18.93 10.76 -28.89
N SER A 702 -19.74 10.28 -29.84
CA SER A 702 -19.30 9.47 -30.99
C SER A 702 -19.76 10.10 -32.28
N TYR A 703 -19.00 9.94 -33.37
CA TYR A 703 -19.37 10.47 -34.68
C TYR A 703 -18.69 9.72 -35.83
N ALA A 704 -19.24 9.90 -37.03
CA ALA A 704 -18.66 9.40 -38.27
C ALA A 704 -18.49 10.53 -39.29
N VAL A 705 -17.35 10.54 -39.98
CA VAL A 705 -17.00 11.53 -41.00
C VAL A 705 -16.22 10.89 -42.14
N TYR A 706 -16.10 11.59 -43.27
CA TYR A 706 -15.32 11.14 -44.42
C TYR A 706 -14.10 12.04 -44.62
N PRO A 707 -12.94 11.74 -43.98
CA PRO A 707 -11.73 12.54 -44.16
C PRO A 707 -11.21 12.52 -45.61
N LYS A 708 -11.48 11.43 -46.34
CA LYS A 708 -11.19 11.26 -47.77
C LYS A 708 -12.31 10.45 -48.41
N THR A 709 -12.48 10.57 -49.73
CA THR A 709 -13.45 9.76 -50.48
C THR A 709 -13.17 8.27 -50.32
N GLY A 710 -14.17 7.48 -49.93
CA GLY A 710 -14.02 6.03 -49.73
C GLY A 710 -13.46 5.62 -48.36
N LEU A 711 -13.08 6.58 -47.50
CA LEU A 711 -12.66 6.34 -46.12
C LEU A 711 -13.66 6.97 -45.16
N LYS A 712 -14.35 6.15 -44.37
CA LYS A 712 -15.14 6.60 -43.21
C LYS A 712 -14.29 6.52 -41.95
N LEU A 713 -14.18 7.60 -41.20
CA LEU A 713 -13.57 7.62 -39.87
C LEU A 713 -14.70 7.64 -38.84
N ILE A 714 -14.62 6.72 -37.87
CA ILE A 714 -15.57 6.59 -36.76
C ILE A 714 -14.81 6.88 -35.46
N SER A 715 -15.23 7.92 -34.75
CA SER A 715 -14.81 8.17 -33.37
C SER A 715 -15.81 7.50 -32.43
N LEU A 716 -15.33 6.60 -31.60
CA LEU A 716 -16.15 5.76 -30.71
C LEU A 716 -15.87 6.09 -29.25
N ASN A 717 -16.91 6.29 -28.45
CA ASN A 717 -16.80 6.48 -27.00
C ASN A 717 -16.64 5.13 -26.28
N THR A 718 -15.40 4.79 -25.89
CA THR A 718 -15.10 3.59 -25.10
C THR A 718 -15.25 3.78 -23.59
N ILE A 719 -15.59 4.97 -23.11
CA ILE A 719 -15.81 5.18 -21.66
C ILE A 719 -17.07 4.43 -21.20
N TYR A 720 -17.96 4.11 -22.13
CA TYR A 720 -19.08 3.18 -21.93
C TYR A 720 -18.66 1.70 -21.77
N CYS A 721 -17.37 1.40 -21.77
CA CYS A 721 -16.88 0.12 -21.26
C CYS A 721 -15.95 0.24 -20.05
N SER A 722 -15.69 1.45 -19.54
CA SER A 722 -14.79 1.66 -18.41
C SER A 722 -15.28 0.95 -17.15
N GLU A 723 -14.40 0.22 -16.47
CA GLU A 723 -14.66 -0.35 -15.14
C GLU A 723 -14.79 0.73 -14.04
N PHE A 724 -14.36 1.96 -14.33
CA PHE A 724 -14.46 3.14 -13.44
C PHE A 724 -15.67 4.01 -13.73
N ASN A 725 -16.41 3.77 -14.83
CA ASN A 725 -17.72 4.39 -15.02
C ASN A 725 -18.75 3.67 -14.14
N PHE A 726 -18.87 4.13 -12.89
CA PHE A 726 -19.70 3.47 -11.87
C PHE A 726 -21.18 3.36 -12.26
N TYR A 727 -21.69 4.20 -13.16
CA TYR A 727 -23.06 4.10 -13.66
C TYR A 727 -23.34 2.76 -14.38
N LEU A 728 -22.32 2.15 -14.98
CA LEU A 728 -22.44 0.85 -15.67
C LEU A 728 -22.67 -0.32 -14.70
N TYR A 729 -22.44 -0.12 -13.40
CA TYR A 729 -22.72 -1.12 -12.37
C TYR A 729 -24.22 -1.31 -12.16
N ILE A 730 -25.05 -0.37 -12.61
CA ILE A 730 -26.51 -0.47 -12.60
C ILE A 730 -26.99 -1.22 -13.85
N ASP A 731 -26.54 -0.79 -15.03
CA ASP A 731 -26.81 -1.43 -16.32
C ASP A 731 -25.66 -1.16 -17.31
N GLU A 732 -25.00 -2.24 -17.74
CA GLU A 732 -23.86 -2.20 -18.67
C GLU A 732 -24.24 -2.61 -20.10
N VAL A 733 -25.51 -2.91 -20.37
CA VAL A 733 -25.94 -3.42 -21.68
C VAL A 733 -25.98 -2.29 -22.71
N ASP A 734 -25.01 -2.31 -23.61
CA ASP A 734 -24.81 -1.34 -24.72
C ASP A 734 -25.23 0.11 -24.40
N PRO A 735 -24.51 0.80 -23.49
CA PRO A 735 -24.87 2.16 -23.06
C PRO A 735 -24.98 3.11 -24.26
N ASP A 736 -26.10 3.85 -24.32
CA ASP A 736 -26.48 4.73 -25.43
C ASP A 736 -26.49 4.09 -26.82
N ALA A 737 -26.71 2.77 -26.87
CA ALA A 737 -26.72 1.96 -28.08
C ALA A 737 -25.45 2.17 -28.92
N THR A 738 -24.30 2.29 -28.24
CA THR A 738 -23.02 2.68 -28.84
C THR A 738 -22.50 1.61 -29.81
N LEU A 739 -22.54 0.33 -29.44
CA LEU A 739 -22.18 -0.79 -30.31
C LEU A 739 -23.25 -1.01 -31.39
N GLU A 740 -24.54 -0.85 -31.08
CA GLU A 740 -25.59 -0.93 -32.10
C GLU A 740 -25.39 0.15 -33.18
N TRP A 741 -25.03 1.37 -32.78
CA TRP A 741 -24.70 2.46 -33.70
C TRP A 741 -23.45 2.14 -34.53
N LEU A 742 -22.38 1.61 -33.91
CA LEU A 742 -21.19 1.18 -34.63
C LEU A 742 -21.53 0.13 -35.71
N ILE A 743 -22.36 -0.86 -35.37
CA ILE A 743 -22.82 -1.89 -36.33
C ILE A 743 -23.54 -1.23 -37.51
N LYS A 744 -24.42 -0.24 -37.27
CA LYS A 744 -25.13 0.47 -38.34
C LYS A 744 -24.16 1.22 -39.26
N GLU A 745 -23.16 1.90 -38.70
CA GLU A 745 -22.14 2.61 -39.48
C GLU A 745 -21.28 1.67 -40.33
N LEU A 746 -20.89 0.53 -39.77
CA LEU A 746 -20.10 -0.50 -40.47
C LEU A 746 -20.90 -1.20 -41.57
N LEU A 747 -22.19 -1.49 -41.34
CA LEU A 747 -23.08 -2.03 -42.39
C LEU A 747 -23.27 -1.05 -43.53
N ASP A 748 -23.44 0.24 -43.22
CA ASP A 748 -23.54 1.29 -44.23
C ASP A 748 -22.25 1.39 -45.07
N SER A 749 -21.09 1.34 -44.42
CA SER A 749 -19.79 1.30 -45.09
C SER A 749 -19.62 0.06 -45.97
N GLU A 750 -19.96 -1.14 -45.47
CA GLU A 750 -19.91 -2.39 -46.23
C GLU A 750 -20.79 -2.32 -47.48
N LYS A 751 -21.98 -1.76 -47.36
CA LYS A 751 -22.92 -1.57 -48.49
C LYS A 751 -22.39 -0.58 -49.53
N LYS A 752 -21.73 0.49 -49.11
CA LYS A 752 -21.13 1.50 -49.99
C LYS A 752 -19.79 1.08 -50.57
N GLY A 753 -19.14 0.08 -49.99
CA GLY A 753 -17.78 -0.32 -50.33
C GLY A 753 -16.72 0.62 -49.75
N ASP A 754 -17.08 1.40 -48.74
CA ASP A 754 -16.14 2.26 -48.01
C ASP A 754 -15.31 1.41 -47.04
N VAL A 755 -14.05 1.81 -46.81
CA VAL A 755 -13.24 1.28 -45.72
C VAL A 755 -13.30 2.19 -44.50
N VAL A 756 -12.94 1.65 -43.34
CA VAL A 756 -13.19 2.29 -42.04
C VAL A 756 -11.91 2.43 -41.23
N HIS A 757 -11.69 3.62 -40.68
CA HIS A 757 -10.82 3.85 -39.53
C HIS A 757 -11.65 4.01 -38.28
N ILE A 758 -11.26 3.33 -37.20
CA ILE A 758 -11.83 3.56 -35.87
C ILE A 758 -10.79 4.30 -35.03
N ILE A 759 -11.18 5.41 -34.41
CA ILE A 759 -10.41 6.10 -33.40
C ILE A 759 -11.17 6.03 -32.07
N SER A 760 -10.46 5.77 -30.98
CA SER A 760 -11.03 5.68 -29.65
C SER A 760 -9.95 5.81 -28.59
N HIS A 761 -10.30 5.79 -27.31
CA HIS A 761 -9.33 6.00 -26.23
C HIS A 761 -8.90 4.68 -25.59
N ILE A 762 -9.81 3.99 -24.88
CA ILE A 762 -9.52 2.75 -24.14
C ILE A 762 -9.44 1.57 -25.13
N PRO A 763 -8.30 0.88 -25.23
CA PRO A 763 -8.19 -0.30 -26.08
C PRO A 763 -9.03 -1.46 -25.50
N PRO A 764 -10.00 -2.03 -26.25
CA PRO A 764 -10.94 -3.02 -25.70
C PRO A 764 -10.32 -4.34 -25.25
N GLY A 765 -9.08 -4.64 -25.63
CA GLY A 765 -8.35 -5.80 -25.12
C GLY A 765 -7.88 -5.67 -23.67
N ASP A 766 -7.89 -4.45 -23.12
CA ASP A 766 -7.54 -4.18 -21.72
C ASP A 766 -8.68 -4.57 -20.77
N ASN A 767 -8.34 -5.03 -19.56
CA ASN A 767 -9.30 -5.34 -18.51
C ASN A 767 -9.97 -4.07 -17.93
N TYR A 768 -9.46 -2.88 -18.23
CA TYR A 768 -10.18 -1.62 -18.01
C TYR A 768 -11.55 -1.61 -18.71
N CYS A 769 -11.71 -2.37 -19.79
CA CYS A 769 -12.95 -2.50 -20.55
C CYS A 769 -13.77 -3.71 -20.04
N LEU A 770 -15.00 -3.48 -19.58
CA LEU A 770 -15.93 -4.51 -19.09
C LEU A 770 -16.09 -5.66 -20.10
N LYS A 771 -16.10 -6.89 -19.58
CA LYS A 771 -16.05 -8.10 -20.41
C LYS A 771 -17.16 -8.18 -21.44
N GLY A 772 -18.41 -7.95 -21.03
CA GLY A 772 -19.57 -8.00 -21.92
C GLY A 772 -19.42 -7.06 -23.11
N TRP A 773 -19.01 -5.81 -22.86
CA TRP A 773 -18.79 -4.82 -23.92
C TRP A 773 -17.63 -5.21 -24.84
N SER A 774 -16.48 -5.53 -24.26
CA SER A 774 -15.25 -5.90 -25.00
C SER A 774 -15.47 -7.10 -25.93
N TRP A 775 -16.19 -8.13 -25.46
CA TRP A 775 -16.46 -9.33 -26.24
C TRP A 775 -17.43 -9.06 -27.39
N ASN A 776 -18.46 -8.23 -27.20
CA ASN A 776 -19.34 -7.83 -28.30
C ASN A 776 -18.58 -6.99 -29.33
N TYR A 777 -17.75 -6.05 -28.88
CA TYR A 777 -16.87 -5.27 -29.75
C TYR A 777 -15.97 -6.19 -30.59
N PHE A 778 -15.33 -7.17 -29.98
CA PHE A 778 -14.49 -8.15 -30.65
C PHE A 778 -15.20 -8.89 -31.79
N GLU A 779 -16.44 -9.35 -31.55
CA GLU A 779 -17.24 -10.02 -32.59
C GLU A 779 -17.68 -9.07 -33.71
N ILE A 780 -17.92 -7.79 -33.40
CA ILE A 780 -18.16 -6.74 -34.41
C ILE A 780 -16.93 -6.59 -35.31
N ILE A 781 -15.73 -6.43 -34.73
CA ILE A 781 -14.49 -6.31 -35.53
C ILE A 781 -14.26 -7.57 -36.37
N LYS A 782 -14.48 -8.76 -35.80
CA LYS A 782 -14.38 -10.04 -36.53
C LYS A 782 -15.37 -10.14 -37.69
N ARG A 783 -16.59 -9.59 -37.55
CA ARG A 783 -17.60 -9.56 -38.61
C ARG A 783 -17.23 -8.59 -39.73
N PHE A 784 -16.63 -7.45 -39.41
CA PHE A 784 -16.32 -6.39 -40.37
C PHE A 784 -14.83 -6.33 -40.76
N GLU A 785 -14.06 -7.42 -40.52
CA GLU A 785 -12.62 -7.50 -40.77
C GLU A 785 -12.20 -7.10 -42.20
N ASN A 786 -13.10 -7.26 -43.18
CA ASN A 786 -12.85 -6.93 -44.58
C ASN A 786 -12.87 -5.42 -44.91
N ILE A 787 -13.52 -4.60 -44.07
CA ILE A 787 -13.70 -3.17 -44.33
C ILE A 787 -13.01 -2.28 -43.29
N ILE A 788 -12.72 -2.79 -42.10
CA ILE A 788 -11.99 -2.05 -41.07
C ILE A 788 -10.51 -2.07 -41.46
N ALA A 789 -10.02 -0.94 -41.97
CA ALA A 789 -8.64 -0.81 -42.41
C ALA A 789 -7.68 -0.66 -41.23
N GLN A 790 -8.02 0.16 -40.23
CA GLN A 790 -7.16 0.45 -39.07
C GLN A 790 -7.97 0.86 -37.83
N MET A 791 -7.41 0.60 -36.64
CA MET A 791 -7.96 1.03 -35.35
C MET A 791 -6.86 1.70 -34.52
N PHE A 792 -7.14 2.87 -33.95
CA PHE A 792 -6.18 3.72 -33.24
C PHE A 792 -6.67 4.08 -31.84
N TYR A 793 -5.84 3.84 -30.83
CA TYR A 793 -6.14 3.99 -29.40
C TYR A 793 -5.02 4.71 -28.63
N GLY A 794 -5.32 5.01 -27.36
CA GLY A 794 -4.48 5.71 -26.39
C GLY A 794 -4.50 5.03 -25.02
N HIS A 795 -4.76 5.82 -23.97
CA HIS A 795 -5.10 5.44 -22.59
C HIS A 795 -4.00 4.76 -21.78
N THR A 796 -3.32 3.79 -22.36
CA THR A 796 -2.27 3.04 -21.63
C THR A 796 -0.98 3.84 -21.46
N HIS A 797 -0.84 4.96 -22.18
CA HIS A 797 0.34 5.82 -22.30
C HIS A 797 1.59 5.18 -22.94
N TYR A 798 1.61 3.86 -23.04
CA TYR A 798 2.72 3.09 -23.59
C TYR A 798 2.62 2.95 -25.10
N ASP A 799 3.75 2.61 -25.72
CA ASP A 799 3.80 2.29 -27.14
C ASP A 799 3.70 0.79 -27.38
N HIS A 800 2.53 0.35 -27.85
CA HIS A 800 2.26 -1.06 -28.12
C HIS A 800 1.06 -1.24 -29.05
N PHE A 801 0.55 -2.46 -29.10
CA PHE A 801 -0.49 -2.92 -30.02
C PHE A 801 -1.16 -4.16 -29.42
N GLN A 802 -2.37 -4.47 -29.87
CA GLN A 802 -3.06 -5.71 -29.56
C GLN A 802 -3.45 -6.44 -30.86
N VAL A 803 -3.14 -7.74 -30.93
CA VAL A 803 -3.51 -8.60 -32.07
C VAL A 803 -4.81 -9.33 -31.78
N TYR A 804 -5.70 -9.39 -32.77
CA TYR A 804 -6.99 -10.04 -32.70
C TYR A 804 -6.95 -11.38 -33.44
N TYR A 805 -7.31 -12.46 -32.75
CA TYR A 805 -7.24 -13.83 -33.27
C TYR A 805 -8.60 -14.49 -33.39
N ASP A 806 -8.87 -15.15 -34.52
CA ASP A 806 -10.10 -15.91 -34.69
C ASP A 806 -10.02 -17.18 -33.85
N MET A 807 -10.64 -17.16 -32.67
CA MET A 807 -10.56 -18.26 -31.71
C MET A 807 -11.34 -19.52 -32.15
N ASP A 808 -12.23 -19.39 -33.14
CA ASP A 808 -12.93 -20.54 -33.74
C ASP A 808 -12.07 -21.23 -34.81
N ASP A 809 -11.04 -20.56 -35.31
CA ASP A 809 -10.07 -21.14 -36.23
C ASP A 809 -9.09 -22.02 -35.45
N LYS A 810 -8.90 -23.27 -35.89
CA LYS A 810 -7.98 -24.23 -35.26
C LYS A 810 -6.53 -23.75 -35.20
N ASN A 811 -6.14 -22.88 -36.13
CA ASN A 811 -4.81 -22.29 -36.20
C ASN A 811 -4.76 -20.90 -35.54
N ARG A 812 -5.85 -20.44 -34.90
CA ARG A 812 -5.99 -19.11 -34.29
C ARG A 812 -5.52 -18.02 -35.26
N ARG A 813 -6.18 -17.89 -36.41
CA ARG A 813 -5.78 -16.95 -37.48
C ARG A 813 -5.83 -15.50 -36.96
N PRO A 814 -4.73 -14.72 -37.04
CA PRO A 814 -4.81 -13.28 -36.75
C PRO A 814 -5.64 -12.60 -37.84
N PHE A 815 -6.69 -11.88 -37.45
CA PHE A 815 -7.60 -11.21 -38.38
C PHE A 815 -7.52 -9.68 -38.33
N HIS A 816 -7.05 -9.10 -37.21
CA HIS A 816 -6.85 -7.66 -37.09
C HIS A 816 -5.80 -7.33 -36.02
N PHE A 817 -5.45 -6.05 -35.89
CA PHE A 817 -4.67 -5.51 -34.79
C PHE A 817 -5.01 -4.02 -34.58
N ASN A 818 -4.77 -3.50 -33.39
CA ASN A 818 -4.89 -2.07 -33.11
C ASN A 818 -3.54 -1.40 -32.85
N TRP A 819 -3.48 -0.09 -33.08
CA TRP A 819 -2.35 0.75 -32.66
C TRP A 819 -2.70 1.39 -31.33
N ILE A 820 -1.78 1.32 -30.37
CA ILE A 820 -1.87 2.07 -29.12
C ILE A 820 -0.75 3.10 -29.10
N SER A 821 -1.14 4.37 -29.19
CA SER A 821 -0.19 5.49 -29.25
C SER A 821 0.39 5.80 -27.87
N PRO A 822 1.70 6.11 -27.77
CA PRO A 822 2.25 6.60 -26.52
C PRO A 822 1.68 7.97 -26.19
N SER A 823 1.71 8.28 -24.90
CA SER A 823 1.26 9.55 -24.36
C SER A 823 2.17 10.72 -24.74
N LEU A 824 1.57 11.90 -24.82
CA LEU A 824 2.34 13.14 -24.76
C LEU A 824 2.71 13.49 -23.31
N THR A 825 1.94 13.08 -22.31
CA THR A 825 2.32 13.24 -20.90
C THR A 825 3.54 12.41 -20.51
N THR A 826 4.22 12.85 -19.45
CA THR A 826 5.28 12.10 -18.76
C THR A 826 4.74 11.10 -17.74
N TYR A 827 3.45 11.18 -17.41
CA TYR A 827 2.82 10.30 -16.44
C TYR A 827 2.68 8.87 -17.02
N ALA A 828 3.13 7.81 -16.36
CA ALA A 828 4.11 7.82 -15.29
C ALA A 828 5.43 7.22 -15.80
N TRP A 829 6.54 7.87 -15.47
CA TRP A 829 7.89 7.39 -15.79
C TRP A 829 8.20 7.31 -17.29
N LEU A 830 7.61 8.21 -18.09
CA LEU A 830 7.76 8.24 -19.54
C LEU A 830 8.39 9.56 -19.99
N ASN A 831 9.08 9.52 -21.14
CA ASN A 831 9.34 10.74 -21.90
C ASN A 831 8.14 11.03 -22.80
N PRO A 832 7.81 12.31 -23.04
CA PRO A 832 6.70 12.68 -23.91
C PRO A 832 6.96 12.23 -25.35
N ALA A 833 5.92 11.75 -26.03
CA ALA A 833 6.02 11.21 -27.39
C ALA A 833 4.77 11.50 -28.25
N TYR A 834 4.92 11.35 -29.56
CA TYR A 834 3.82 11.38 -30.52
C TYR A 834 4.11 10.47 -31.72
N ARG A 835 3.09 10.17 -32.52
CA ARG A 835 3.22 9.29 -33.69
C ARG A 835 2.74 9.92 -34.99
N VAL A 836 3.43 9.59 -36.07
CA VAL A 836 3.02 9.90 -37.45
C VAL A 836 2.88 8.63 -38.26
N TYR A 837 1.76 8.46 -38.95
CA TYR A 837 1.48 7.34 -39.84
C TYR A 837 1.60 7.78 -41.30
N GLU A 838 2.21 6.92 -42.12
CA GLU A 838 2.08 6.95 -43.57
C GLU A 838 1.06 5.91 -43.97
N ILE A 839 -0.05 6.36 -44.55
CA ILE A 839 -1.23 5.54 -44.85
C ILE A 839 -1.43 5.51 -46.37
N ASP A 840 -1.74 4.35 -46.93
CA ASP A 840 -2.11 4.22 -48.33
C ASP A 840 -3.30 5.15 -48.67
N GLY A 841 -3.15 6.04 -49.65
CA GLY A 841 -4.19 7.05 -49.88
C GLY A 841 -3.85 8.07 -50.95
N GLY A 842 -4.82 8.94 -51.27
CA GLY A 842 -4.65 9.96 -52.31
C GLY A 842 -4.95 9.48 -53.73
N TYR A 843 -5.64 8.34 -53.87
CA TYR A 843 -6.14 7.81 -55.14
C TYR A 843 -7.43 6.99 -54.94
N GLU A 844 -8.20 6.83 -56.00
CA GLU A 844 -9.44 6.03 -55.98
C GLU A 844 -9.14 4.55 -55.74
N GLY A 845 -9.89 3.92 -54.83
CA GLY A 845 -9.69 2.51 -54.45
C GLY A 845 -8.49 2.25 -53.54
N ALA A 846 -7.96 3.28 -52.88
CA ALA A 846 -6.95 3.11 -51.83
C ALA A 846 -7.48 2.22 -50.69
N THR A 847 -6.57 1.47 -50.09
CA THR A 847 -6.86 0.51 -49.00
C THR A 847 -6.97 1.20 -47.65
N TYR A 848 -6.35 2.37 -47.52
CA TYR A 848 -6.23 3.13 -46.27
C TYR A 848 -5.59 2.35 -45.11
N ASN A 849 -4.88 1.24 -45.38
CA ASN A 849 -4.08 0.61 -44.35
C ASN A 849 -2.78 1.42 -44.09
N VAL A 850 -2.27 1.37 -42.86
CA VAL A 850 -0.97 1.96 -42.51
C VAL A 850 0.13 1.22 -43.28
N LYS A 851 0.92 1.99 -44.03
CA LYS A 851 2.11 1.53 -44.75
C LYS A 851 3.36 1.60 -43.87
N ASP A 852 3.48 2.62 -43.04
CA ASP A 852 4.55 2.75 -42.04
C ASP A 852 4.18 3.70 -40.90
N ALA A 853 4.92 3.63 -39.80
CA ALA A 853 4.69 4.45 -38.60
C ALA A 853 6.00 4.92 -37.96
N TYR A 854 6.03 6.20 -37.59
CA TYR A 854 7.20 6.91 -37.08
C TYR A 854 6.87 7.47 -35.70
N THR A 855 7.63 7.06 -34.69
CA THR A 855 7.44 7.57 -33.32
C THR A 855 8.53 8.57 -32.97
N TYR A 856 8.12 9.72 -32.46
CA TYR A 856 9.00 10.80 -32.01
C TYR A 856 8.89 10.93 -30.50
N PHE A 857 9.99 11.31 -29.84
CA PHE A 857 10.01 11.58 -28.41
C PHE A 857 10.94 12.74 -28.08
N ALA A 858 10.74 13.35 -26.91
CA ALA A 858 11.62 14.37 -26.37
C ALA A 858 12.16 13.93 -25.00
N ASN A 859 13.47 14.06 -24.79
CA ASN A 859 14.07 13.77 -23.48
C ASN A 859 13.97 15.01 -22.56
N VAL A 860 12.91 15.08 -21.77
CA VAL A 860 12.65 16.23 -20.87
C VAL A 860 13.69 16.33 -19.75
N THR A 861 14.25 15.20 -19.30
CA THR A 861 15.35 15.20 -18.32
C THR A 861 16.58 15.90 -18.88
N GLU A 862 16.96 15.57 -20.12
CA GLU A 862 18.08 16.22 -20.81
C GLU A 862 17.81 17.70 -21.11
N ALA A 863 16.58 18.03 -21.51
CA ALA A 863 16.15 19.41 -21.74
C ALA A 863 16.31 20.29 -20.49
N ASN A 864 15.82 19.79 -19.35
CA ASN A 864 15.93 20.44 -18.05
C ASN A 864 17.40 20.59 -17.61
N LEU A 865 18.22 19.53 -17.74
CA LEU A 865 19.65 19.58 -17.40
C LEU A 865 20.44 20.59 -18.24
N LYS A 866 20.05 20.77 -19.51
CA LYS A 866 20.68 21.71 -20.44
C LYS A 866 20.05 23.11 -20.41
N ASN A 867 19.00 23.32 -19.62
CA ASN A 867 18.21 24.54 -19.58
C ASN A 867 17.77 25.02 -20.98
N LYS A 868 17.27 24.09 -21.81
CA LYS A 868 16.80 24.36 -23.18
C LYS A 868 15.46 23.67 -23.44
N GLU A 869 14.74 24.14 -24.45
CA GLU A 869 13.52 23.48 -24.96
C GLU A 869 13.79 22.01 -25.35
N PRO A 870 12.85 21.08 -25.12
CA PRO A 870 13.00 19.67 -25.48
C PRO A 870 13.24 19.49 -26.97
N GLU A 871 14.25 18.69 -27.29
CA GLU A 871 14.57 18.34 -28.65
C GLU A 871 13.79 17.09 -29.06
N TRP A 872 12.73 17.30 -29.83
CA TRP A 872 11.92 16.23 -30.42
C TRP A 872 12.68 15.57 -31.55
N LYS A 873 12.88 14.25 -31.44
CA LYS A 873 13.63 13.46 -32.42
C LYS A 873 12.88 12.18 -32.75
N LEU A 874 13.11 11.68 -33.97
CA LEU A 874 12.63 10.37 -34.38
C LEU A 874 13.27 9.31 -33.46
N GLU A 875 12.45 8.57 -32.74
CA GLU A 875 12.88 7.45 -31.91
C GLU A 875 13.15 6.23 -32.77
N TYR A 876 12.16 5.84 -33.58
CA TYR A 876 12.26 4.72 -34.52
C TYR A 876 11.18 4.78 -35.61
N ASN A 877 11.46 4.06 -36.69
CA ASN A 877 10.49 3.66 -37.72
C ASN A 877 10.08 2.21 -37.46
N THR A 878 8.78 1.93 -37.44
CA THR A 878 8.23 0.65 -36.97
C THR A 878 8.64 -0.53 -37.83
N ARG A 879 8.49 -0.45 -39.15
CA ARG A 879 8.84 -1.56 -40.05
C ARG A 879 10.33 -1.83 -40.05
N GLN A 880 11.14 -0.78 -40.13
CA GLN A 880 12.60 -0.90 -40.13
C GLN A 880 13.11 -1.50 -38.83
N PHE A 881 12.63 -1.02 -37.68
CA PHE A 881 13.13 -1.45 -36.38
C PHE A 881 12.77 -2.91 -36.08
N TYR A 882 11.52 -3.30 -36.28
CA TYR A 882 11.06 -4.67 -36.01
C TYR A 882 11.29 -5.63 -37.18
N ASN A 883 11.90 -5.16 -38.28
CA ASN A 883 12.13 -5.89 -39.52
C ASN A 883 10.84 -6.54 -40.05
N LEU A 884 9.79 -5.73 -40.19
CA LEU A 884 8.47 -6.17 -40.69
C LEU A 884 8.36 -5.92 -42.19
N THR A 885 8.00 -6.95 -42.94
CA THR A 885 7.79 -6.86 -44.39
C THR A 885 6.57 -6.01 -44.75
N ASP A 886 5.52 -6.11 -43.94
CA ASP A 886 4.32 -5.29 -43.99
C ASP A 886 3.75 -5.10 -42.58
N LEU A 887 2.62 -4.41 -42.46
CA LEU A 887 1.90 -4.19 -41.20
C LEU A 887 0.58 -4.96 -41.19
N SER A 888 0.55 -6.17 -41.76
CA SER A 888 -0.61 -7.06 -41.69
C SER A 888 -0.78 -7.66 -40.28
N PRO A 889 -1.99 -8.13 -39.92
CA PRO A 889 -2.22 -8.84 -38.66
C PRO A 889 -1.26 -10.03 -38.46
N GLN A 890 -0.88 -10.72 -39.53
CA GLN A 890 0.09 -11.81 -39.48
C GLN A 890 1.48 -11.30 -39.06
N SER A 891 1.97 -10.20 -39.65
CA SER A 891 3.28 -9.63 -39.29
C SER A 891 3.35 -9.21 -37.81
N TRP A 892 2.26 -8.69 -37.25
CA TRP A 892 2.16 -8.37 -35.81
C TRP A 892 2.09 -9.61 -34.93
N SER A 893 1.37 -10.64 -35.36
CA SER A 893 1.37 -11.93 -34.68
C SER A 893 2.77 -12.54 -34.65
N ASP A 894 3.46 -12.58 -35.80
CA ASP A 894 4.83 -13.07 -35.90
C ASP A 894 5.81 -12.25 -35.05
N LEU A 895 5.61 -10.92 -34.95
CA LEU A 895 6.37 -10.09 -34.02
C LEU A 895 6.12 -10.51 -32.57
N SER A 896 4.87 -10.73 -32.16
CA SER A 896 4.56 -11.17 -30.79
C SER A 896 5.23 -12.51 -30.43
N ASP A 897 5.32 -13.45 -31.38
CA ASP A 897 6.04 -14.72 -31.19
C ASP A 897 7.56 -14.54 -31.17
N ARG A 898 8.10 -13.64 -32.00
CA ARG A 898 9.53 -13.28 -31.94
C ARG A 898 9.88 -12.58 -30.63
N LEU A 899 9.00 -11.75 -30.08
CA LEU A 899 9.18 -11.12 -28.78
C LEU A 899 9.19 -12.17 -27.66
N TRP A 900 8.39 -13.23 -27.77
CA TRP A 900 8.46 -14.38 -26.86
C TRP A 900 9.79 -15.15 -26.96
N ALA A 901 10.23 -15.46 -28.17
CA ALA A 901 11.42 -16.29 -28.40
C ALA A 901 12.75 -15.54 -28.23
N ASN A 902 12.80 -14.24 -28.54
CA ASN A 902 14.04 -13.45 -28.57
C ASN A 902 14.06 -12.38 -27.48
N LYS A 903 14.72 -12.71 -26.35
CA LYS A 903 14.88 -11.80 -25.20
C LYS A 903 15.60 -10.49 -25.52
N THR A 904 16.48 -10.46 -26.53
CA THR A 904 17.19 -9.23 -26.92
C THR A 904 16.23 -8.28 -27.63
N LEU A 905 15.44 -8.80 -28.56
CA LEU A 905 14.39 -8.02 -29.23
C LEU A 905 13.34 -7.56 -28.22
N PHE A 906 12.94 -8.43 -27.29
CA PHE A 906 12.01 -8.08 -26.22
C PHE A 906 12.53 -6.95 -25.34
N ARG A 907 13.80 -7.00 -24.90
CA ARG A 907 14.41 -5.91 -24.12
C ARG A 907 14.37 -4.58 -24.87
N GLN A 908 14.59 -4.62 -26.19
CA GLN A 908 14.52 -3.43 -27.04
C GLN A 908 13.09 -2.91 -27.19
N PHE A 909 12.11 -3.80 -27.40
CA PHE A 909 10.69 -3.47 -27.38
C PHE A 909 10.30 -2.79 -26.07
N VAL A 910 10.66 -3.35 -24.91
CA VAL A 910 10.32 -2.79 -23.60
C VAL A 910 10.99 -1.43 -23.36
N ARG A 911 12.23 -1.25 -23.84
CA ARG A 911 12.90 0.06 -23.77
C ARG A 911 12.10 1.12 -24.53
N TYR A 912 11.56 0.78 -25.70
CA TYR A 912 10.65 1.67 -26.40
C TYR A 912 9.32 1.75 -25.68
N PHE A 913 8.66 0.68 -25.26
CA PHE A 913 7.42 0.72 -24.48
C PHE A 913 7.42 1.83 -23.40
N TYR A 914 8.56 2.00 -22.67
CA TYR A 914 8.79 3.08 -21.69
C TYR A 914 9.57 4.33 -22.16
N ARG A 915 9.57 4.63 -23.47
CA ARG A 915 10.13 5.84 -24.11
C ARG A 915 11.58 6.15 -23.73
N ASN A 916 12.43 5.12 -23.68
CA ASN A 916 13.84 5.19 -23.26
C ASN A 916 14.09 5.65 -21.82
N HIS A 917 13.07 5.79 -20.97
CA HIS A 917 13.25 6.25 -19.60
C HIS A 917 13.49 5.10 -18.63
N TYR A 918 12.61 4.09 -18.64
CA TYR A 918 12.66 2.98 -17.69
C TYR A 918 13.27 1.71 -18.33
N ASN A 919 14.35 1.17 -17.73
CA ASN A 919 14.94 -0.10 -18.13
C ASN A 919 14.61 -1.16 -17.07
N ASN A 920 13.49 -1.85 -17.25
CA ASN A 920 13.10 -2.93 -16.36
C ASN A 920 13.97 -4.20 -16.60
N GLU A 921 14.16 -5.00 -15.54
CA GLU A 921 14.77 -6.33 -15.65
C GLU A 921 13.77 -7.38 -16.19
N CYS A 922 12.60 -6.94 -16.70
CA CYS A 922 11.51 -7.80 -17.17
C CYS A 922 11.94 -8.83 -18.22
N HIS A 923 12.90 -8.47 -19.07
CA HIS A 923 13.45 -9.38 -20.08
C HIS A 923 14.16 -10.62 -19.50
N THR A 924 14.46 -10.61 -18.19
CA THR A 924 15.01 -11.76 -17.47
C THR A 924 13.99 -12.49 -16.60
N ASP A 925 12.84 -11.87 -16.28
CA ASP A 925 11.77 -12.47 -15.49
C ASP A 925 10.69 -13.11 -16.37
N PHE A 926 10.42 -14.40 -16.14
CA PHE A 926 9.45 -15.16 -16.92
C PHE A 926 8.02 -14.63 -16.75
N LYS A 927 7.59 -14.31 -15.52
CA LYS A 927 6.22 -13.85 -15.25
C LYS A 927 5.97 -12.53 -15.98
N CYS A 928 6.90 -11.59 -15.86
CA CYS A 928 6.85 -10.30 -16.53
C CYS A 928 6.87 -10.45 -18.07
N HIS A 929 7.82 -11.21 -18.62
CA HIS A 929 7.89 -11.45 -20.07
C HIS A 929 6.61 -12.08 -20.63
N ARG A 930 6.06 -13.11 -19.95
CA ARG A 930 4.78 -13.73 -20.34
C ARG A 930 3.66 -12.70 -20.33
N ARG A 931 3.56 -11.86 -19.29
CA ARG A 931 2.52 -10.83 -19.18
C ARG A 931 2.56 -9.87 -20.37
N PHE A 932 3.71 -9.28 -20.69
CA PHE A 932 3.85 -8.38 -21.84
C PHE A 932 3.40 -9.02 -23.16
N VAL A 933 3.88 -10.23 -23.45
CA VAL A 933 3.53 -10.93 -24.70
C VAL A 933 2.06 -11.33 -24.72
N CYS A 934 1.51 -11.71 -23.56
CA CYS A 934 0.11 -12.05 -23.40
C CYS A 934 -0.78 -10.83 -23.67
N ASP A 935 -0.46 -9.68 -23.08
CA ASP A 935 -1.27 -8.46 -23.19
C ASP A 935 -1.33 -7.94 -24.64
N ILE A 936 -0.23 -8.00 -25.41
CA ILE A 936 -0.26 -7.65 -26.84
C ILE A 936 -0.97 -8.68 -27.74
N LYS A 937 -1.26 -9.88 -27.22
CA LYS A 937 -2.01 -10.92 -27.93
C LYS A 937 -3.51 -10.95 -27.56
N LYS A 938 -3.95 -10.16 -26.60
CA LYS A 938 -5.34 -10.08 -26.15
C LYS A 938 -6.12 -9.06 -26.99
N GLY A 939 -7.03 -9.55 -27.83
CA GLY A 939 -7.97 -8.69 -28.56
C GLY A 939 -9.25 -8.34 -27.78
N ARG A 940 -9.47 -8.98 -26.62
CA ARG A 940 -10.63 -8.76 -25.75
C ARG A 940 -10.27 -8.98 -24.28
N SER A 941 -10.98 -8.32 -23.39
CA SER A 941 -10.72 -8.31 -21.96
C SER A 941 -11.12 -9.62 -21.28
N TYR A 942 -10.50 -9.89 -20.12
CA TYR A 942 -10.78 -11.04 -19.26
C TYR A 942 -10.72 -12.41 -19.97
N ASP A 943 -9.83 -12.56 -20.96
CA ASP A 943 -9.61 -13.81 -21.70
C ASP A 943 -8.12 -14.21 -21.70
N GLU A 944 -7.76 -15.15 -20.84
CA GLU A 944 -6.39 -15.70 -20.77
C GLU A 944 -6.09 -16.74 -21.85
N SER A 945 -7.10 -17.21 -22.61
CA SER A 945 -6.90 -18.29 -23.58
C SER A 945 -5.99 -17.90 -24.76
N PHE A 946 -5.84 -16.59 -25.03
CA PHE A 946 -4.85 -16.06 -25.98
C PHE A 946 -3.40 -16.38 -25.59
N CYS A 947 -3.17 -16.78 -24.34
CA CYS A 947 -1.85 -16.93 -23.74
C CYS A 947 -1.51 -18.39 -23.38
N ASP A 948 -2.39 -19.35 -23.70
CA ASP A 948 -2.23 -20.78 -23.35
C ASP A 948 -0.93 -21.40 -23.90
N HIS A 949 -0.45 -20.93 -25.07
CA HIS A 949 0.74 -21.46 -25.72
C HIS A 949 2.06 -20.89 -25.15
N LEU A 950 1.98 -19.84 -24.32
CA LEU A 950 3.14 -19.20 -23.68
C LEU A 950 3.57 -19.98 -22.44
N THR A 951 4.18 -21.14 -22.67
CA THR A 951 4.66 -22.08 -21.63
C THR A 951 6.17 -22.01 -21.42
N LYS A 952 6.64 -22.42 -20.24
CA LYS A 952 8.07 -22.37 -19.85
C LYS A 952 8.98 -23.24 -20.68
#